data_AF-A0A3T0W5I7-F1
#
_entry.id   AF-A0A3T0W5I7-F1
#
_cell.length_a   1.000
_cell.length_b   1.000
_cell.length_c   1.000
_cell.angle_alpha   90.00
_cell.angle_beta   90.00
_cell.angle_gamma   90.00
#
_symmetry.space_group_name_H-M   'P 1'
#
loop_
_entity.id
_entity.type
_entity.pdbx_description
1 polymer ?
#
loop_
_entity_poly.entity_id
_entity_poly.type
_entity_poly.pdbx_seq_one_letter_code
_entity_poly.pdbx_strand_id
1 'polypeptide(L)'
;MLFPAHFISRVFHNTKSVEVGPQGISVQRSDDTILLSWAEQSRPPILVTDWLGTRIECYQQGTVLKFRLRGHSYPQLQHYLEIHWVNTHKARLLSSVRAIEQLLQHRYLSVRHWAATRAVVAELAKYWSGWKSHTQMHRVLQQAQCTVNELNAWQEEDLAQFREAFVQSQLSRYEAFFDTVCGHPMTQAQRRACVVQDERQLLLAGAGTGKTSVMVAKAAYLLHSKQAEAEQVLMLAYGKEAADEMQQRLKDSKVTVECATFHSLGLGIIAQVEGHKPKLSALCLNDGARERFIADTLASLCQDPQYQRDLLALLKNEFSATQQSQGPDLGSHAATKLIRQFSEALSFYKQALFLGKAQALSQEFALWTTCFRPVLADYQLYLQKEQCIDFDDMITRAIDYVRRGQFCSPWHYVLVDEFQDISPLRARLVKALLAQNDKNALFAVGDDWQAIYRFSGGDVSMTTHFADHFGQATIQQLDMTFRYSQQLLDIASEFVCQNPNQLVKRVNASNVATSPALVARPDSNDALSTTIEAFLDLTAEPCSLLILARNHKFLPSSEEISSLAQRFPRVRITALTFHGAKGKEADFSLLLGLHQGSVPARAHNAAITEALLPESELYPDAEERRLFYVALTRARLQTCLLVPEEPSPFIEEVLALATEL
;
A
#
# COMPACT_ATOMS: atom_id res chain seq x y z
N MET A 1 1.90 -43.21 45.34
CA MET A 1 0.94 -44.22 45.86
C MET A 1 1.06 -45.47 45.02
N LEU A 2 1.32 -46.64 45.62
CA LEU A 2 1.49 -47.91 44.92
C LEU A 2 0.22 -48.76 45.02
N PHE A 3 -0.28 -49.25 43.89
CA PHE A 3 -1.49 -50.06 43.80
C PHE A 3 -1.19 -51.40 43.11
N PRO A 4 -1.51 -52.54 43.73
CA PRO A 4 -1.38 -53.83 43.06
C PRO A 4 -2.39 -53.94 41.91
N ALA A 5 -1.95 -54.50 40.78
CA ALA A 5 -2.83 -54.70 39.63
C ALA A 5 -3.88 -55.80 39.88
N HIS A 6 -5.08 -55.64 39.32
CA HIS A 6 -6.13 -56.66 39.32
C HIS A 6 -5.68 -57.91 38.54
N PHE A 7 -6.26 -59.08 38.86
CA PHE A 7 -5.93 -60.36 38.20
C PHE A 7 -6.05 -60.28 36.67
N ILE A 8 -7.12 -59.64 36.17
CA ILE A 8 -7.34 -59.43 34.73
C ILE A 8 -6.18 -58.63 34.08
N SER A 9 -5.69 -57.57 34.73
CA SER A 9 -4.56 -56.78 34.21
C SER A 9 -3.24 -57.58 34.21
N ARG A 10 -3.07 -58.49 35.17
CA ARG A 10 -1.89 -59.38 35.24
C ARG A 10 -1.88 -60.39 34.10
N VAL A 11 -3.03 -60.98 33.79
CA VAL A 11 -3.17 -62.05 32.78
C VAL A 11 -3.17 -61.49 31.36
N PHE A 12 -3.90 -60.40 31.10
CA PHE A 12 -4.11 -59.90 29.73
C PHE A 12 -3.19 -58.72 29.35
N HIS A 13 -2.62 -58.02 30.32
CA HIS A 13 -1.79 -56.81 30.07
C HIS A 13 -0.41 -56.88 30.71
N ASN A 14 -0.04 -58.04 31.28
CA ASN A 14 1.25 -58.30 31.93
C ASN A 14 1.61 -57.27 33.04
N THR A 15 0.60 -56.61 33.63
CA THR A 15 0.80 -55.52 34.61
C THR A 15 0.87 -56.07 36.03
N LYS A 16 1.96 -55.83 36.76
CA LYS A 16 2.17 -56.24 38.16
C LYS A 16 1.59 -55.23 39.16
N SER A 17 1.92 -53.95 38.99
CA SER A 17 1.51 -52.86 39.87
C SER A 17 1.41 -51.54 39.08
N VAL A 18 0.67 -50.58 39.64
CA VAL A 18 0.56 -49.21 39.14
C VAL A 18 0.95 -48.27 40.26
N GLU A 19 1.93 -47.41 40.01
CA GLU A 19 2.38 -46.39 40.94
C GLU A 19 2.02 -45.01 40.41
N VAL A 20 1.31 -44.22 41.21
CA VAL A 20 1.03 -42.81 40.94
C VAL A 20 2.05 -41.97 41.68
N GLY A 21 2.92 -41.27 40.94
CA GLY A 21 4.02 -40.48 41.48
C GLY A 21 4.06 -39.05 40.94
N PRO A 22 5.03 -38.24 41.37
CA PRO A 22 5.14 -36.84 40.97
C PRO A 22 5.46 -36.63 39.49
N GLN A 23 6.05 -37.62 38.81
CA GLN A 23 6.41 -37.54 37.39
C GLN A 23 5.35 -38.11 36.44
N GLY A 24 4.46 -38.97 36.95
CA GLY A 24 3.43 -39.62 36.14
C GLY A 24 2.85 -40.86 36.81
N ILE A 25 2.26 -41.71 35.99
CA ILE A 25 1.77 -43.02 36.39
C ILE A 25 2.76 -44.07 35.86
N SER A 26 3.50 -44.70 36.76
CA SER A 26 4.43 -45.77 36.44
C SER A 26 3.70 -47.11 36.48
N VAL A 27 3.67 -47.80 35.35
CA VAL A 27 3.06 -49.12 35.21
C VAL A 27 4.17 -50.16 35.18
N GLN A 28 4.32 -50.92 36.26
CA GLN A 28 5.28 -52.02 36.32
C GLN A 28 4.70 -53.24 35.62
N ARG A 29 5.37 -53.70 34.57
CA ARG A 29 5.05 -54.94 33.86
C ARG A 29 6.04 -56.04 34.28
N SER A 30 5.86 -57.24 33.73
CA SER A 30 6.75 -58.35 34.09
C SER A 30 8.18 -58.15 33.61
N ASP A 31 8.35 -57.46 32.47
CA ASP A 31 9.61 -57.37 31.73
C ASP A 31 10.15 -55.92 31.65
N ASP A 32 9.29 -54.92 31.85
CA ASP A 32 9.63 -53.49 31.76
C ASP A 32 8.78 -52.60 32.70
N THR A 33 9.08 -51.30 32.73
CA THR A 33 8.27 -50.29 33.41
C THR A 33 7.97 -49.15 32.45
N ILE A 34 6.68 -48.81 32.32
CA ILE A 34 6.23 -47.72 31.45
C ILE A 34 5.87 -46.52 32.31
N LEU A 35 6.46 -45.37 32.01
CA LEU A 35 6.08 -44.10 32.63
C LEU A 35 5.09 -43.36 31.73
N LEU A 36 3.85 -43.21 32.21
CA LEU A 36 2.86 -42.33 31.61
C LEU A 36 3.02 -40.96 32.25
N SER A 37 3.85 -40.11 31.65
CA SER A 37 4.19 -38.81 32.22
C SER A 37 2.96 -37.89 32.30
N TRP A 38 2.91 -37.01 33.31
CA TRP A 38 1.81 -36.04 33.42
C TRP A 38 1.75 -35.13 32.20
N ALA A 39 2.90 -34.71 31.65
CA ALA A 39 3.00 -33.77 30.54
C ALA A 39 2.42 -34.31 29.22
N GLU A 40 2.41 -35.63 29.05
CA GLU A 40 1.87 -36.28 27.85
C GLU A 40 0.38 -36.63 27.98
N GLN A 41 -0.21 -36.42 29.17
CA GLN A 41 -1.63 -36.67 29.38
C GLN A 41 -2.48 -35.54 28.79
N SER A 42 -3.31 -35.85 27.80
CA SER A 42 -4.19 -34.85 27.17
C SER A 42 -5.33 -34.37 28.08
N ARG A 43 -5.60 -35.06 29.19
CA ARG A 43 -6.53 -34.65 30.25
C ARG A 43 -6.18 -35.41 31.53
N PRO A 44 -6.62 -34.95 32.72
CA PRO A 44 -6.32 -35.68 33.94
C PRO A 44 -6.88 -37.10 33.86
N PRO A 45 -6.09 -38.13 34.23
CA PRO A 45 -6.58 -39.51 34.29
C PRO A 45 -7.81 -39.63 35.20
N ILE A 46 -8.74 -40.51 34.81
CA ILE A 46 -9.99 -40.69 35.55
C ILE A 46 -10.07 -42.09 36.16
N LEU A 47 -10.71 -42.17 37.32
CA LEU A 47 -11.11 -43.42 37.93
C LEU A 47 -12.52 -43.80 37.47
N VAL A 48 -12.64 -45.00 36.92
CA VAL A 48 -13.93 -45.60 36.55
C VAL A 48 -14.11 -46.86 37.39
N THR A 49 -15.21 -46.95 38.14
CA THR A 49 -15.54 -48.13 38.94
C THR A 49 -16.70 -48.87 38.29
N ASP A 50 -16.51 -50.15 37.98
CA ASP A 50 -17.53 -51.05 37.48
C ASP A 50 -17.63 -52.32 38.35
N TRP A 51 -18.47 -53.28 37.96
CA TRP A 51 -18.66 -54.53 38.69
C TRP A 51 -17.38 -55.39 38.79
N LEU A 52 -16.39 -55.14 37.93
CA LEU A 52 -15.07 -55.80 37.92
C LEU A 52 -14.00 -55.01 38.71
N GLY A 53 -14.38 -53.97 39.45
CA GLY A 53 -13.49 -53.14 40.26
C GLY A 53 -13.13 -51.79 39.64
N THR A 54 -12.20 -51.06 40.27
CA THR A 54 -11.78 -49.73 39.81
C THR A 54 -10.65 -49.82 38.77
N ARG A 55 -10.76 -49.02 37.70
CA ARG A 55 -9.71 -48.83 36.70
C ARG A 55 -9.30 -47.37 36.58
N ILE A 56 -8.02 -47.13 36.30
CA ILE A 56 -7.50 -45.84 35.85
C ILE A 56 -7.56 -45.82 34.32
N GLU A 57 -8.13 -44.77 33.76
CA GLU A 57 -8.02 -44.45 32.33
C GLU A 57 -7.05 -43.28 32.13
N CYS A 58 -5.96 -43.55 31.42
CA CYS A 58 -4.92 -42.58 31.04
C CYS A 58 -5.11 -42.20 29.56
N TYR A 59 -4.80 -40.95 29.22
CA TYR A 59 -5.10 -40.36 27.90
C TYR A 59 -3.82 -39.85 27.26
N GLN A 60 -3.27 -40.57 26.31
CA GLN A 60 -1.97 -40.24 25.69
C GLN A 60 -2.10 -40.36 24.17
N GLN A 61 -1.73 -39.31 23.44
CA GLN A 61 -1.70 -39.29 21.96
C GLN A 61 -2.98 -39.82 21.29
N GLY A 62 -4.16 -39.49 21.83
CA GLY A 62 -5.46 -39.95 21.30
C GLY A 62 -5.84 -41.39 21.64
N THR A 63 -5.00 -42.11 22.40
CA THR A 63 -5.26 -43.46 22.88
C THR A 63 -5.67 -43.44 24.36
N VAL A 64 -6.62 -44.31 24.72
CA VAL A 64 -7.03 -44.51 26.12
C VAL A 64 -6.41 -45.80 26.65
N LEU A 65 -5.44 -45.66 27.56
CA LEU A 65 -4.82 -46.79 28.25
C LEU A 65 -5.57 -47.08 29.54
N LYS A 66 -5.93 -48.34 29.77
CA LYS A 66 -6.79 -48.75 30.89
C LYS A 66 -6.08 -49.73 31.80
N PHE A 67 -5.98 -49.40 33.08
CA PHE A 67 -5.29 -50.24 34.08
C PHE A 67 -6.23 -50.52 35.27
N ARG A 68 -6.64 -51.78 35.45
CA ARG A 68 -7.45 -52.19 36.62
C ARG A 68 -6.58 -52.33 37.87
N LEU A 69 -7.03 -51.71 38.95
CA LEU A 69 -6.43 -51.76 40.28
C LEU A 69 -7.12 -52.83 41.14
N ARG A 70 -6.41 -53.40 42.11
CA ARG A 70 -6.96 -54.39 43.04
C ARG A 70 -7.71 -53.70 44.19
N GLY A 71 -9.03 -53.59 44.08
CA GLY A 71 -9.91 -52.97 45.09
C GLY A 71 -11.11 -52.28 44.43
N HIS A 72 -12.13 -51.91 45.22
CA HIS A 72 -13.38 -51.34 44.71
C HIS A 72 -13.55 -49.83 44.94
N SER A 73 -12.72 -49.19 45.79
CA SER A 73 -12.84 -47.75 46.08
C SER A 73 -11.51 -47.12 46.49
N TYR A 74 -11.22 -45.94 45.94
CA TYR A 74 -10.04 -45.13 46.23
C TYR A 74 -10.44 -43.65 46.39
N PRO A 75 -10.97 -43.24 47.55
CA PRO A 75 -11.67 -41.95 47.71
C PRO A 75 -10.83 -40.70 47.40
N GLN A 76 -9.50 -40.78 47.55
CA GLN A 76 -8.60 -39.64 47.35
C GLN A 76 -7.85 -39.68 46.02
N LEU A 77 -7.81 -40.84 45.35
CA LEU A 77 -6.91 -41.05 44.22
C LEU A 77 -7.30 -40.15 43.02
N GLN A 78 -8.59 -39.94 42.76
CA GLN A 78 -9.04 -39.02 41.69
C GLN A 78 -8.50 -37.60 41.91
N HIS A 79 -8.57 -37.11 43.15
CA HIS A 79 -8.07 -35.78 43.51
C HIS A 79 -6.56 -35.67 43.33
N TYR A 80 -5.79 -36.71 43.70
CA TYR A 80 -4.35 -36.76 43.47
C TYR A 80 -3.99 -36.73 41.98
N LEU A 81 -4.70 -37.50 41.14
CA LEU A 81 -4.52 -37.50 39.68
C LEU A 81 -4.75 -36.11 39.08
N GLU A 82 -5.83 -35.43 39.52
CA GLU A 82 -6.15 -34.07 39.07
C GLU A 82 -5.09 -33.05 39.50
N ILE A 83 -4.68 -33.05 40.77
CA ILE A 83 -3.70 -32.07 41.28
C ILE A 83 -2.37 -32.17 40.54
N HIS A 84 -1.85 -33.37 40.33
CA HIS A 84 -0.56 -33.53 39.66
C HIS A 84 -0.63 -33.08 38.19
N TRP A 85 -1.68 -33.47 37.47
CA TRP A 85 -1.89 -33.02 36.10
C TRP A 85 -2.04 -31.49 36.00
N VAL A 86 -2.84 -30.88 36.89
CA VAL A 86 -3.01 -29.42 36.93
C VAL A 86 -1.69 -28.73 37.25
N ASN A 87 -0.92 -29.22 38.22
CA ASN A 87 0.36 -28.63 38.58
C ASN A 87 1.38 -28.67 37.45
N THR A 88 1.33 -29.70 36.59
CA THR A 88 2.17 -29.80 35.39
C THR A 88 1.79 -28.79 34.32
N HIS A 89 0.49 -28.55 34.07
CA HIS A 89 0.05 -27.73 32.93
C HIS A 89 -0.31 -26.28 33.28
N LYS A 90 -0.62 -25.97 34.55
CA LYS A 90 -1.15 -24.66 34.95
C LYS A 90 -0.24 -23.49 34.61
N ALA A 91 1.08 -23.68 34.72
CA ALA A 91 2.03 -22.59 34.49
C ALA A 91 1.93 -22.08 33.04
N ARG A 92 1.90 -23.01 32.08
CA ARG A 92 1.74 -22.72 30.66
C ARG A 92 0.40 -22.07 30.35
N LEU A 93 -0.71 -22.63 30.87
CA LEU A 93 -2.03 -22.04 30.71
C LEU A 93 -2.06 -20.58 31.16
N LEU A 94 -1.63 -20.32 32.40
CA LEU A 94 -1.68 -19.00 33.00
C LEU A 94 -0.77 -18.00 32.28
N SER A 95 0.44 -18.40 31.89
CA SER A 95 1.35 -17.53 31.14
C SER A 95 0.81 -17.20 29.75
N SER A 96 0.26 -18.18 29.04
CA SER A 96 -0.27 -17.99 27.69
C SER A 96 -1.55 -17.16 27.70
N VAL A 97 -2.48 -17.42 28.61
CA VAL A 97 -3.71 -16.61 28.74
C VAL A 97 -3.37 -15.17 29.10
N ARG A 98 -2.44 -14.94 30.05
CA ARG A 98 -1.98 -13.58 30.37
C ARG A 98 -1.41 -12.87 29.14
N ALA A 99 -0.61 -13.54 28.33
CA ALA A 99 -0.05 -12.96 27.11
C ALA A 99 -1.14 -12.63 26.07
N ILE A 100 -2.14 -13.50 25.92
CA ILE A 100 -3.30 -13.28 25.04
C ILE A 100 -4.13 -12.09 25.53
N GLU A 101 -4.47 -12.04 26.80
CA GLU A 101 -5.24 -10.94 27.39
C GLU A 101 -4.52 -9.59 27.23
N GLN A 102 -3.20 -9.56 27.43
CA GLN A 102 -2.39 -8.36 27.18
C GLN A 102 -2.42 -7.94 25.71
N LEU A 103 -2.37 -8.89 24.77
CA LEU A 103 -2.50 -8.60 23.35
C LEU A 103 -3.88 -8.02 23.05
N LEU A 104 -4.96 -8.67 23.49
CA LEU A 104 -6.34 -8.24 23.25
C LEU A 104 -6.64 -6.83 23.84
N GLN A 105 -6.02 -6.49 24.97
CA GLN A 105 -6.23 -5.18 25.61
C GLN A 105 -5.49 -4.02 24.95
N HIS A 106 -4.37 -4.30 24.27
CA HIS A 106 -3.43 -3.25 23.86
C HIS A 106 -3.11 -3.24 22.37
N ARG A 107 -3.50 -4.26 21.61
CA ARG A 107 -3.19 -4.37 20.19
C ARG A 107 -4.45 -4.68 19.40
N TYR A 108 -4.52 -4.08 18.22
CA TYR A 108 -5.49 -4.47 17.21
C TYR A 108 -5.24 -5.94 16.81
N LEU A 109 -6.30 -6.75 16.86
CA LEU A 109 -6.23 -8.17 16.55
C LEU A 109 -6.23 -8.39 15.03
N SER A 110 -5.09 -8.08 14.40
CA SER A 110 -4.88 -8.27 12.96
C SER A 110 -5.01 -9.74 12.53
N VAL A 111 -5.04 -10.00 11.23
CA VAL A 111 -5.10 -11.37 10.69
C VAL A 111 -3.99 -12.25 11.27
N ARG A 112 -2.78 -11.71 11.37
CA ARG A 112 -1.62 -12.42 11.92
C ARG A 112 -1.71 -12.62 13.43
N HIS A 113 -2.04 -11.57 14.19
CA HIS A 113 -2.17 -11.69 15.64
C HIS A 113 -3.26 -12.69 16.00
N TRP A 114 -4.35 -12.72 15.24
CA TRP A 114 -5.39 -13.73 15.39
C TRP A 114 -4.88 -15.12 15.05
N ALA A 115 -4.20 -15.32 13.93
CA ALA A 115 -3.66 -16.62 13.56
C ALA A 115 -2.71 -17.18 14.64
N ALA A 116 -1.82 -16.35 15.19
CA ALA A 116 -0.92 -16.72 16.28
C ALA A 116 -1.69 -17.05 17.58
N THR A 117 -2.66 -16.21 17.95
CA THR A 117 -3.52 -16.42 19.13
C THR A 117 -4.30 -17.72 19.00
N ARG A 118 -4.93 -17.96 17.85
CA ARG A 118 -5.71 -19.16 17.56
C ARG A 118 -4.86 -20.43 17.62
N ALA A 119 -3.62 -20.39 17.14
CA ALA A 119 -2.71 -21.54 17.25
C ALA A 119 -2.39 -21.89 18.71
N VAL A 120 -2.12 -20.89 19.55
CA VAL A 120 -1.90 -21.08 20.99
C VAL A 120 -3.16 -21.58 21.69
N VAL A 121 -4.31 -20.94 21.42
CA VAL A 121 -5.60 -21.31 22.00
C VAL A 121 -6.00 -22.75 21.63
N ALA A 122 -5.86 -23.14 20.36
CA ALA A 122 -6.16 -24.49 19.90
C ALA A 122 -5.26 -25.55 20.57
N GLU A 123 -4.00 -25.21 20.86
CA GLU A 123 -3.10 -26.10 21.58
C GLU A 123 -3.50 -26.26 23.05
N LEU A 124 -3.85 -25.16 23.74
CA LEU A 124 -4.36 -25.20 25.11
C LEU A 124 -5.71 -25.91 25.20
N ALA A 125 -6.60 -25.71 24.21
CA ALA A 125 -7.92 -26.31 24.17
C ALA A 125 -7.87 -27.84 24.17
N LYS A 126 -6.83 -28.47 23.59
CA LYS A 126 -6.63 -29.94 23.64
C LYS A 126 -6.57 -30.49 25.06
N TYR A 127 -6.06 -29.70 26.00
CA TYR A 127 -5.86 -30.09 27.40
C TYR A 127 -6.99 -29.61 28.31
N TRP A 128 -7.43 -28.37 28.09
CA TRP A 128 -8.30 -27.65 29.01
C TRP A 128 -9.74 -27.59 28.55
N SER A 129 -10.02 -27.78 27.25
CA SER A 129 -11.40 -27.79 26.75
C SER A 129 -12.09 -29.11 27.07
N GLY A 130 -13.32 -29.04 27.57
CA GLY A 130 -14.13 -30.21 27.93
C GLY A 130 -13.77 -30.88 29.27
N TRP A 131 -12.66 -30.51 29.92
CA TRP A 131 -12.38 -30.97 31.28
C TRP A 131 -13.23 -30.21 32.31
N LYS A 132 -13.96 -30.93 33.16
CA LYS A 132 -14.65 -30.41 34.35
C LYS A 132 -13.97 -30.98 35.59
N SER A 133 -13.49 -30.10 36.45
CA SER A 133 -12.86 -30.52 37.71
C SER A 133 -13.87 -31.18 38.65
N HIS A 134 -13.47 -32.27 39.30
CA HIS A 134 -14.27 -32.89 40.36
C HIS A 134 -14.03 -32.22 41.72
N THR A 135 -13.08 -31.28 41.78
CA THR A 135 -12.71 -30.53 42.99
C THR A 135 -12.74 -29.02 42.77
N GLN A 136 -12.83 -28.23 43.85
CA GLN A 136 -12.90 -26.78 43.76
C GLN A 136 -11.58 -26.21 43.21
N MET A 137 -11.60 -25.74 41.98
CA MET A 137 -10.45 -25.09 41.36
C MET A 137 -10.25 -23.67 41.90
N HIS A 138 -9.00 -23.22 41.89
CA HIS A 138 -8.68 -21.82 42.14
C HIS A 138 -9.32 -20.93 41.06
N ARG A 139 -9.93 -19.80 41.45
CA ARG A 139 -10.67 -18.89 40.54
C ARG A 139 -9.87 -18.48 39.31
N VAL A 140 -8.59 -18.18 39.48
CA VAL A 140 -7.70 -17.76 38.37
C VAL A 140 -7.57 -18.84 37.29
N LEU A 141 -7.54 -20.13 37.68
CA LEU A 141 -7.49 -21.23 36.71
C LEU A 141 -8.82 -21.41 35.98
N GLN A 142 -9.94 -21.23 36.68
CA GLN A 142 -11.26 -21.28 36.07
C GLN A 142 -11.42 -20.16 35.03
N GLN A 143 -11.02 -18.93 35.36
CA GLN A 143 -11.05 -17.81 34.44
C GLN A 143 -10.18 -18.07 33.20
N ALA A 144 -8.95 -18.55 33.39
CA ALA A 144 -8.07 -18.89 32.27
C ALA A 144 -8.65 -19.99 31.37
N GLN A 145 -9.27 -21.02 31.95
CA GLN A 145 -9.98 -22.05 31.21
C GLN A 145 -11.18 -21.48 30.42
N CYS A 146 -11.95 -20.57 31.02
CA CYS A 146 -13.05 -19.88 30.33
C CYS A 146 -12.54 -19.08 29.12
N THR A 147 -11.49 -18.28 29.28
CA THR A 147 -10.89 -17.51 28.19
C THR A 147 -10.46 -18.41 27.03
N VAL A 148 -9.81 -19.55 27.31
CA VAL A 148 -9.43 -20.51 26.26
C VAL A 148 -10.66 -21.09 25.56
N ASN A 149 -11.69 -21.48 26.30
CA ASN A 149 -12.91 -22.05 25.72
C ASN A 149 -13.67 -21.04 24.86
N GLU A 150 -13.77 -19.78 25.32
CA GLU A 150 -14.42 -18.70 24.59
C GLU A 150 -13.69 -18.39 23.28
N LEU A 151 -12.38 -18.13 23.34
CA LEU A 151 -11.57 -17.83 22.15
C LEU A 151 -11.51 -19.00 21.18
N ASN A 152 -11.57 -20.25 21.66
CA ASN A 152 -11.60 -21.43 20.81
C ASN A 152 -12.93 -21.59 20.07
N ALA A 153 -14.01 -21.00 20.61
CA ALA A 153 -15.34 -21.03 20.01
C ALA A 153 -15.60 -19.85 19.05
N TRP A 154 -14.77 -18.78 19.11
CA TRP A 154 -14.90 -17.60 18.26
C TRP A 154 -14.95 -17.95 16.78
N GLN A 155 -15.97 -17.42 16.12
CA GLN A 155 -16.14 -17.41 14.67
C GLN A 155 -15.67 -16.07 14.09
N GLU A 156 -15.75 -15.91 12.76
CA GLU A 156 -15.38 -14.66 12.09
C GLU A 156 -16.23 -13.47 12.56
N GLU A 157 -17.50 -13.71 12.92
CA GLU A 157 -18.41 -12.69 13.46
C GLU A 157 -17.95 -12.17 14.83
N ASP A 158 -17.54 -13.06 15.74
CA ASP A 158 -17.01 -12.68 17.06
C ASP A 158 -15.72 -11.87 16.91
N LEU A 159 -14.84 -12.28 15.99
CA LEU A 159 -13.61 -11.55 15.68
C LEU A 159 -13.92 -10.15 15.12
N ALA A 160 -14.90 -10.03 14.23
CA ALA A 160 -15.33 -8.74 13.69
C ALA A 160 -15.90 -7.83 14.78
N GLN A 161 -16.76 -8.37 15.66
CA GLN A 161 -17.31 -7.64 16.81
C GLN A 161 -16.21 -7.18 17.77
N PHE A 162 -15.23 -8.04 18.07
CA PHE A 162 -14.09 -7.69 18.91
C PHE A 162 -13.26 -6.57 18.28
N ARG A 163 -12.92 -6.67 16.99
CA ARG A 163 -12.17 -5.63 16.27
C ARG A 163 -12.92 -4.30 16.28
N GLU A 164 -14.24 -4.32 16.08
CA GLU A 164 -15.06 -3.11 16.15
C GLU A 164 -15.07 -2.51 17.55
N ALA A 165 -15.29 -3.33 18.59
CA ALA A 165 -15.27 -2.87 19.97
C ALA A 165 -13.89 -2.28 20.35
N PHE A 166 -12.80 -2.89 19.90
CA PHE A 166 -11.45 -2.37 20.07
C PHE A 166 -11.30 -1.01 19.38
N VAL A 167 -11.74 -0.89 18.13
CA VAL A 167 -11.68 0.38 17.38
C VAL A 167 -12.45 1.47 18.13
N GLN A 168 -13.70 1.23 18.52
CA GLN A 168 -14.50 2.22 19.25
C GLN A 168 -13.86 2.62 20.58
N SER A 169 -13.29 1.65 21.31
CA SER A 169 -12.54 1.93 22.54
C SER A 169 -11.33 2.84 22.29
N GLN A 170 -10.55 2.59 21.24
CA GLN A 170 -9.42 3.46 20.89
C GLN A 170 -9.87 4.85 20.42
N LEU A 171 -10.94 4.93 19.63
CA LEU A 171 -11.50 6.20 19.16
C LEU A 171 -11.92 7.10 20.31
N SER A 172 -12.60 6.54 21.33
CA SER A 172 -12.96 7.27 22.54
C SER A 172 -11.73 7.61 23.38
N ARG A 173 -10.81 6.66 23.58
CA ARG A 173 -9.59 6.88 24.38
C ARG A 173 -8.69 8.00 23.82
N TYR A 174 -8.61 8.10 22.50
CA TYR A 174 -7.74 9.04 21.80
C TYR A 174 -8.51 10.18 21.12
N GLU A 175 -9.73 10.47 21.56
CA GLU A 175 -10.59 11.52 20.99
C GLU A 175 -9.89 12.89 20.96
N ALA A 176 -9.46 13.38 22.12
CA ALA A 176 -8.77 14.67 22.23
C ALA A 176 -7.47 14.74 21.41
N PHE A 177 -6.79 13.61 21.24
CA PHE A 177 -5.61 13.52 20.37
C PHE A 177 -6.01 13.72 18.90
N PHE A 178 -7.02 12.99 18.42
CA PHE A 178 -7.51 13.11 17.05
C PHE A 178 -8.18 14.45 16.75
N ASP A 179 -8.68 15.16 17.77
CA ASP A 179 -9.24 16.51 17.62
C ASP A 179 -8.17 17.57 17.33
N THR A 180 -6.91 17.29 17.71
CA THR A 180 -5.85 18.31 17.76
C THR A 180 -4.62 17.98 16.92
N VAL A 181 -4.34 16.71 16.63
CA VAL A 181 -3.09 16.26 15.98
C VAL A 181 -2.79 16.96 14.66
N CYS A 182 -3.81 17.24 13.84
CA CYS A 182 -3.65 17.92 12.55
C CYS A 182 -4.09 19.39 12.58
N GLY A 183 -4.28 19.98 13.76
CA GLY A 183 -4.77 21.36 13.94
C GLY A 183 -6.27 21.54 13.68
N HIS A 184 -6.98 20.49 13.27
CA HIS A 184 -8.42 20.44 13.10
C HIS A 184 -8.95 19.05 13.46
N PRO A 185 -10.21 18.92 13.90
CA PRO A 185 -10.79 17.63 14.23
C PRO A 185 -10.90 16.69 13.03
N MET A 186 -10.40 15.47 13.20
CA MET A 186 -10.51 14.43 12.17
C MET A 186 -11.89 13.78 12.15
N THR A 187 -12.36 13.36 10.97
CA THR A 187 -13.61 12.60 10.81
C THR A 187 -13.51 11.20 11.42
N GLN A 188 -14.64 10.56 11.67
CA GLN A 188 -14.65 9.21 12.22
C GLN A 188 -13.95 8.20 11.28
N ALA A 189 -14.14 8.31 9.96
CA ALA A 189 -13.45 7.48 8.97
C ALA A 189 -11.93 7.69 8.98
N GLN A 190 -11.47 8.95 9.07
CA GLN A 190 -10.05 9.29 9.18
C GLN A 190 -9.42 8.72 10.47
N ARG A 191 -10.10 8.86 11.62
CA ARG A 191 -9.62 8.29 12.89
C ARG A 191 -9.58 6.76 12.84
N ARG A 192 -10.63 6.13 12.29
CA ARG A 192 -10.69 4.67 12.11
C ARG A 192 -9.53 4.17 11.27
N ALA A 193 -9.20 4.87 10.18
CA ALA A 193 -8.05 4.54 9.33
C ALA A 193 -6.71 4.62 10.08
N CYS A 194 -6.59 5.44 11.12
CA CYS A 194 -5.39 5.46 11.98
C CYS A 194 -5.34 4.26 12.95
N VAL A 195 -6.50 3.87 13.51
CA VAL A 195 -6.62 2.85 14.56
C VAL A 195 -6.50 1.42 14.04
N VAL A 196 -7.06 1.11 12.88
CA VAL A 196 -6.95 -0.21 12.25
C VAL A 196 -5.49 -0.49 11.90
N GLN A 197 -4.98 -1.69 12.20
CA GLN A 197 -3.56 -2.04 12.02
C GLN A 197 -3.34 -3.44 11.46
N ASP A 198 -4.09 -3.80 10.41
CA ASP A 198 -3.76 -4.99 9.63
C ASP A 198 -2.43 -4.84 8.88
N GLU A 199 -1.82 -5.97 8.54
CA GLU A 199 -0.48 -6.02 7.93
C GLU A 199 -0.40 -5.29 6.59
N ARG A 200 -1.48 -5.31 5.81
CA ARG A 200 -1.60 -4.65 4.51
C ARG A 200 -2.89 -3.85 4.53
N GLN A 201 -2.78 -2.54 4.31
CA GLN A 201 -3.89 -1.63 4.34
C GLN A 201 -3.82 -0.69 3.14
N LEU A 202 -4.96 -0.51 2.47
CA LEU A 202 -5.15 0.49 1.44
C LEU A 202 -6.25 1.45 1.87
N LEU A 203 -5.92 2.73 2.00
CA LEU A 203 -6.88 3.79 2.24
C LEU A 203 -7.19 4.49 0.91
N LEU A 204 -8.41 4.29 0.43
CA LEU A 204 -8.97 4.99 -0.71
C LEU A 204 -9.43 6.38 -0.28
N ALA A 205 -8.90 7.41 -0.92
CA ALA A 205 -9.12 8.77 -0.46
C ALA A 205 -9.20 9.74 -1.65
N GLY A 206 -10.41 10.25 -1.90
CA GLY A 206 -10.69 11.18 -2.98
C GLY A 206 -9.95 12.51 -2.87
N ALA A 207 -10.21 13.42 -3.81
CA ALA A 207 -9.70 14.78 -3.75
C ALA A 207 -10.27 15.52 -2.52
N GLY A 208 -9.40 16.19 -1.75
CA GLY A 208 -9.82 17.03 -0.62
C GLY A 208 -10.28 16.28 0.64
N THR A 209 -10.11 14.95 0.73
CA THR A 209 -10.54 14.16 1.90
C THR A 209 -9.52 14.12 3.04
N GLY A 210 -8.37 14.79 2.91
CA GLY A 210 -7.34 14.84 3.95
C GLY A 210 -6.36 13.65 3.96
N LYS A 211 -6.01 13.09 2.80
CA LYS A 211 -5.00 12.01 2.62
C LYS A 211 -3.77 12.17 3.52
N THR A 212 -3.07 13.29 3.33
CA THR A 212 -1.83 13.61 4.03
C THR A 212 -2.05 13.82 5.53
N SER A 213 -3.22 14.34 5.95
CA SER A 213 -3.57 14.45 7.37
C SER A 213 -3.70 13.07 8.02
N VAL A 214 -4.32 12.11 7.33
CA VAL A 214 -4.43 10.73 7.84
C VAL A 214 -3.06 10.05 7.91
N MET A 215 -2.19 10.26 6.91
CA MET A 215 -0.82 9.76 6.92
C MET A 215 -0.05 10.22 8.18
N VAL A 216 -0.08 11.53 8.46
CA VAL A 216 0.55 12.13 9.63
C VAL A 216 -0.10 11.66 10.93
N ALA A 217 -1.43 11.67 11.02
CA ALA A 217 -2.16 11.25 12.20
C ALA A 217 -1.95 9.76 12.51
N LYS A 218 -1.79 8.90 11.49
CA LYS A 218 -1.51 7.47 11.70
C LYS A 218 -0.10 7.26 12.24
N ALA A 219 0.92 7.92 11.69
CA ALA A 219 2.26 7.90 12.24
C ALA A 219 2.25 8.40 13.71
N ALA A 220 1.60 9.53 13.95
CA ALA A 220 1.43 10.11 15.29
C ALA A 220 0.73 9.15 16.26
N TYR A 221 -0.34 8.49 15.82
CA TYR A 221 -1.09 7.52 16.61
C TYR A 221 -0.22 6.30 16.97
N LEU A 222 0.57 5.79 16.02
CA LEU A 222 1.48 4.66 16.28
C LEU A 222 2.47 4.97 17.42
N LEU A 223 3.03 6.18 17.44
CA LEU A 223 3.94 6.61 18.51
C LEU A 223 3.19 6.88 19.82
N HIS A 224 2.11 7.64 19.76
CA HIS A 224 1.36 8.07 20.94
C HIS A 224 0.67 6.90 21.67
N SER A 225 0.23 5.89 20.92
CA SER A 225 -0.31 4.63 21.46
C SER A 225 0.77 3.60 21.82
N LYS A 226 2.06 3.93 21.69
CA LYS A 226 3.21 3.05 21.98
C LYS A 226 3.19 1.75 21.17
N GLN A 227 2.70 1.83 19.94
CA GLN A 227 2.66 0.69 19.03
C GLN A 227 3.93 0.57 18.19
N ALA A 228 4.62 1.69 17.97
CA ALA A 228 5.92 1.79 17.31
C ALA A 228 6.79 2.85 18.00
N GLU A 229 8.10 2.72 17.89
CA GLU A 229 9.08 3.79 18.11
C GLU A 229 9.28 4.60 16.83
N ALA A 230 9.82 5.82 16.95
CA ALA A 230 10.01 6.75 15.82
C ALA A 230 10.82 6.15 14.67
N GLU A 231 11.91 5.45 15.00
CA GLU A 231 12.83 4.83 14.04
C GLU A 231 12.20 3.62 13.32
N GLN A 232 11.07 3.12 13.81
CA GLN A 232 10.34 2.00 13.24
C GLN A 232 9.30 2.44 12.19
N VAL A 233 9.12 3.73 11.97
CA VAL A 233 8.11 4.29 11.04
C VAL A 233 8.81 5.01 9.88
N LEU A 234 8.49 4.59 8.66
CA LEU A 234 8.94 5.22 7.42
C LEU A 234 7.73 5.76 6.65
N MET A 235 7.75 7.04 6.32
CA MET A 235 6.80 7.69 5.42
C MET A 235 7.44 7.96 4.07
N LEU A 236 6.77 7.51 2.99
CA LEU A 236 7.24 7.66 1.62
C LEU A 236 6.31 8.53 0.80
N ALA A 237 6.90 9.54 0.17
CA ALA A 237 6.27 10.40 -0.80
C ALA A 237 6.67 10.02 -2.23
N TYR A 238 5.79 10.25 -3.20
CA TYR A 238 6.12 10.09 -4.61
C TYR A 238 7.14 11.14 -5.10
N GLY A 239 6.95 12.41 -4.73
CA GLY A 239 7.75 13.54 -5.20
C GLY A 239 8.32 14.39 -4.06
N LYS A 240 9.27 15.27 -4.39
CA LYS A 240 9.95 16.13 -3.41
C LYS A 240 8.99 17.11 -2.73
N GLU A 241 8.12 17.77 -3.50
CA GLU A 241 7.12 18.69 -2.94
C GLU A 241 6.21 18.00 -1.91
N ALA A 242 5.72 16.79 -2.23
CA ALA A 242 4.89 16.00 -1.32
C ALA A 242 5.66 15.57 -0.06
N ALA A 243 6.95 15.22 -0.19
CA ALA A 243 7.80 14.90 0.95
C ALA A 243 8.02 16.12 1.85
N ASP A 244 8.31 17.28 1.27
CA ASP A 244 8.54 18.54 2.00
C ASP A 244 7.25 18.97 2.73
N GLU A 245 6.09 18.84 2.09
CA GLU A 245 4.79 19.10 2.70
C GLU A 245 4.51 18.15 3.88
N MET A 246 4.71 16.84 3.68
CA MET A 246 4.55 15.86 4.76
C MET A 246 5.50 16.11 5.94
N GLN A 247 6.76 16.45 5.66
CA GLN A 247 7.73 16.81 6.69
C GLN A 247 7.30 18.05 7.47
N GLN A 248 6.75 19.06 6.80
CA GLN A 248 6.23 20.24 7.49
C GLN A 248 5.05 19.89 8.39
N ARG A 249 4.08 19.11 7.89
CA ARG A 249 2.93 18.67 8.70
C ARG A 249 3.35 17.82 9.90
N LEU A 250 4.35 16.93 9.74
CA LEU A 250 4.92 16.17 10.85
C LEU A 250 5.50 17.09 11.94
N LYS A 251 6.25 18.13 11.54
CA LYS A 251 6.79 19.13 12.47
C LYS A 251 5.68 19.88 13.20
N ASP A 252 4.64 20.31 12.48
CA ASP A 252 3.50 21.03 13.05
C ASP A 252 2.75 20.16 14.08
N SER A 253 2.62 18.86 13.79
CA SER A 253 2.06 17.85 14.70
C SER A 253 3.03 17.40 15.81
N LYS A 254 4.26 17.93 15.86
CA LYS A 254 5.33 17.53 16.81
C LYS A 254 5.67 16.04 16.76
N VAL A 255 5.58 15.44 15.57
CA VAL A 255 5.88 14.04 15.31
C VAL A 255 7.20 13.97 14.57
N THR A 256 8.10 13.11 15.03
CA THR A 256 9.40 12.90 14.37
C THR A 256 9.47 11.45 13.93
N VAL A 257 9.36 11.23 12.62
CA VAL A 257 9.55 9.93 11.95
C VAL A 257 10.33 10.17 10.66
N GLU A 258 10.89 9.11 10.09
CA GLU A 258 11.58 9.23 8.82
C GLU A 258 10.59 9.51 7.69
N CYS A 259 10.79 10.59 6.95
CA CYS A 259 9.97 10.96 5.79
C CYS A 259 10.87 11.26 4.59
N ALA A 260 10.71 10.48 3.52
CA ALA A 260 11.59 10.52 2.36
C ALA A 260 10.82 10.34 1.04
N THR A 261 11.46 10.69 -0.07
CA THR A 261 11.05 10.18 -1.39
C THR A 261 11.67 8.80 -1.61
N PHE A 262 11.13 8.03 -2.56
CA PHE A 262 11.75 6.77 -3.00
C PHE A 262 13.21 6.95 -3.44
N HIS A 263 13.53 8.08 -4.08
CA HIS A 263 14.91 8.37 -4.49
C HIS A 263 15.82 8.65 -3.30
N SER A 264 15.37 9.48 -2.36
CA SER A 264 16.11 9.75 -1.12
C SER A 264 16.35 8.47 -0.32
N LEU A 265 15.34 7.60 -0.21
CA LEU A 265 15.45 6.30 0.43
C LEU A 265 16.49 5.40 -0.27
N GLY A 266 16.41 5.26 -1.60
CA GLY A 266 17.35 4.45 -2.36
C GLY A 266 18.80 4.91 -2.19
N LEU A 267 19.05 6.23 -2.26
CA LEU A 267 20.36 6.81 -1.99
C LEU A 267 20.83 6.55 -0.55
N GLY A 268 19.93 6.64 0.43
CA GLY A 268 20.23 6.38 1.84
C GLY A 268 20.64 4.93 2.08
N ILE A 269 19.90 3.97 1.51
CA ILE A 269 20.22 2.54 1.57
C ILE A 269 21.60 2.26 0.98
N ILE A 270 21.88 2.78 -0.22
CA ILE A 270 23.18 2.59 -0.88
C ILE A 270 24.30 3.21 -0.03
N ALA A 271 24.10 4.43 0.46
CA ALA A 271 25.11 5.12 1.27
C ALA A 271 25.44 4.37 2.56
N GLN A 272 24.45 3.76 3.20
CA GLN A 272 24.66 2.96 4.41
C GLN A 272 25.43 1.66 4.13
N VAL A 273 25.17 1.02 2.99
CA VAL A 273 25.84 -0.25 2.62
C VAL A 273 27.25 -0.02 2.09
N GLU A 274 27.46 1.02 1.28
CA GLU A 274 28.75 1.30 0.62
C GLU A 274 29.64 2.26 1.41
N GLY A 275 29.11 2.92 2.44
CA GLY A 275 29.83 3.90 3.25
C GLY A 275 29.97 5.28 2.62
N HIS A 276 29.48 5.49 1.39
CA HIS A 276 29.44 6.80 0.74
C HIS A 276 28.20 6.94 -0.14
N LYS A 277 27.70 8.18 -0.27
CA LYS A 277 26.57 8.47 -1.16
C LYS A 277 26.99 8.30 -2.63
N PRO A 278 26.23 7.57 -3.46
CA PRO A 278 26.58 7.41 -4.86
C PRO A 278 26.38 8.72 -5.63
N LYS A 279 27.21 8.94 -6.66
CA LYS A 279 27.11 10.09 -7.56
C LYS A 279 26.02 9.82 -8.61
N LEU A 280 25.08 10.74 -8.78
CA LEU A 280 24.11 10.69 -9.88
C LEU A 280 24.75 11.19 -11.18
N SER A 281 24.45 10.52 -12.28
CA SER A 281 24.93 10.87 -13.62
C SER A 281 24.35 12.21 -14.10
N ALA A 282 25.18 13.03 -14.77
CA ALA A 282 24.69 14.23 -15.42
C ALA A 282 23.68 13.92 -16.55
N LEU A 283 23.79 12.74 -17.16
CA LEU A 283 22.91 12.31 -18.27
C LEU A 283 21.49 11.98 -17.78
N CYS A 284 21.29 11.57 -16.52
CA CYS A 284 19.93 11.35 -15.99
C CYS A 284 19.26 12.66 -15.53
N LEU A 285 20.02 13.75 -15.41
CA LEU A 285 19.53 15.07 -14.98
C LEU A 285 19.27 16.01 -16.16
N ASN A 286 19.77 15.70 -17.37
CA ASN A 286 19.65 16.57 -18.54
C ASN A 286 19.38 15.75 -19.79
N ASP A 287 18.14 15.81 -20.27
CA ASP A 287 17.68 15.06 -21.44
C ASP A 287 18.46 15.45 -22.70
N GLY A 288 18.77 16.74 -22.90
CA GLY A 288 19.56 17.18 -24.05
C GLY A 288 21.00 16.68 -24.03
N ALA A 289 21.62 16.53 -22.85
CA ALA A 289 22.92 15.90 -22.72
C ALA A 289 22.85 14.39 -23.01
N ARG A 290 21.78 13.73 -22.56
CA ARG A 290 21.52 12.31 -22.83
C ARG A 290 21.29 12.03 -24.32
N GLU A 291 20.51 12.87 -24.99
CA GLU A 291 20.27 12.78 -26.43
C GLU A 291 21.57 12.95 -27.24
N ARG A 292 22.43 13.91 -26.86
CA ARG A 292 23.75 14.06 -27.49
C ARG A 292 24.63 12.83 -27.27
N PHE A 293 24.68 12.31 -26.05
CA PHE A 293 25.40 11.07 -25.75
C PHE A 293 24.91 9.91 -26.64
N ILE A 294 23.60 9.76 -26.82
CA ILE A 294 23.03 8.74 -27.70
C ILE A 294 23.42 9.00 -29.16
N ALA A 295 23.37 10.24 -29.64
CA ALA A 295 23.76 10.58 -31.00
C ALA A 295 25.25 10.23 -31.27
N ASP A 296 26.15 10.57 -30.34
CA ASP A 296 27.57 10.27 -30.43
C ASP A 296 27.81 8.74 -30.39
N THR A 297 27.07 8.03 -29.55
CA THR A 297 27.12 6.57 -29.46
C THR A 297 26.67 5.92 -30.77
N LEU A 298 25.55 6.38 -31.35
CA LEU A 298 25.08 5.92 -32.65
C LEU A 298 26.11 6.16 -33.75
N ALA A 299 26.77 7.32 -33.75
CA ALA A 299 27.83 7.63 -34.71
C ALA A 299 29.01 6.66 -34.58
N SER A 300 29.42 6.34 -33.35
CA SER A 300 30.49 5.38 -33.09
C SER A 300 30.11 3.96 -33.51
N LEU A 301 28.90 3.50 -33.16
CA LEU A 301 28.43 2.16 -33.51
C LEU A 301 28.25 1.96 -35.02
N CYS A 302 27.92 3.02 -35.77
CA CYS A 302 27.84 3.00 -37.23
C CYS A 302 29.19 2.72 -37.94
N GLN A 303 30.31 2.68 -37.21
CA GLN A 303 31.58 2.20 -37.78
C GLN A 303 31.55 0.70 -38.07
N ASP A 304 30.69 -0.07 -37.39
CA ASP A 304 30.39 -1.46 -37.73
C ASP A 304 29.41 -1.52 -38.92
N PRO A 305 29.80 -2.09 -40.07
CA PRO A 305 28.91 -2.22 -41.24
C PRO A 305 27.63 -3.02 -41.00
N GLN A 306 27.61 -3.93 -40.02
CA GLN A 306 26.38 -4.65 -39.65
C GLN A 306 25.42 -3.72 -38.90
N TYR A 307 25.90 -3.05 -37.85
CA TYR A 307 25.09 -2.11 -37.08
C TYR A 307 24.54 -0.97 -37.95
N GLN A 308 25.37 -0.43 -38.85
CA GLN A 308 24.94 0.60 -39.79
C GLN A 308 23.77 0.14 -40.67
N ARG A 309 23.80 -1.11 -41.16
CA ARG A 309 22.71 -1.68 -41.97
C ARG A 309 21.43 -1.84 -41.15
N ASP A 310 21.54 -2.31 -39.92
CA ASP A 310 20.40 -2.51 -39.02
C ASP A 310 19.77 -1.17 -38.62
N LEU A 311 20.58 -0.14 -38.34
CA LEU A 311 20.11 1.21 -38.04
C LEU A 311 19.39 1.86 -39.24
N LEU A 312 19.94 1.72 -40.44
CA LEU A 312 19.29 2.21 -41.67
C LEU A 312 17.96 1.48 -41.93
N ALA A 313 17.90 0.17 -41.68
CA ALA A 313 16.66 -0.58 -41.77
C ALA A 313 15.62 -0.08 -40.75
N LEU A 314 16.04 0.21 -39.52
CA LEU A 314 15.16 0.74 -38.48
C LEU A 314 14.60 2.12 -38.87
N LEU A 315 15.46 3.05 -39.29
CA LEU A 315 15.06 4.39 -39.73
C LEU A 315 14.12 4.35 -40.93
N LYS A 316 14.33 3.41 -41.85
CA LYS A 316 13.44 3.22 -43.00
C LYS A 316 12.08 2.68 -42.58
N ASN A 317 12.05 1.63 -41.76
CA ASN A 317 10.83 0.90 -41.44
C ASN A 317 9.93 1.66 -40.45
N GLU A 318 10.52 2.28 -39.42
CA GLU A 318 9.77 2.90 -38.32
C GLU A 318 9.63 4.42 -38.46
N PHE A 319 10.52 5.07 -39.23
CA PHE A 319 10.58 6.54 -39.33
C PHE A 319 10.48 7.07 -40.77
N SER A 320 10.20 6.21 -41.75
CA SER A 320 10.01 6.58 -43.17
C SER A 320 11.17 7.40 -43.75
N ALA A 321 12.41 7.13 -43.32
CA ALA A 321 13.59 7.83 -43.83
C ALA A 321 13.83 7.52 -45.32
N THR A 322 14.15 8.55 -46.11
CA THR A 322 14.53 8.41 -47.52
C THR A 322 15.97 7.90 -47.65
N GLN A 323 16.23 7.01 -48.61
CA GLN A 323 17.56 6.45 -48.84
C GLN A 323 18.57 7.55 -49.20
N GLN A 324 19.64 7.65 -48.43
CA GLN A 324 20.84 8.42 -48.78
C GLN A 324 21.98 7.45 -49.12
N SER A 325 22.77 7.80 -50.14
CA SER A 325 23.85 6.96 -50.68
C SER A 325 25.12 6.94 -49.81
N GLN A 326 25.17 7.72 -48.72
CA GLN A 326 26.35 7.89 -47.86
C GLN A 326 25.98 7.80 -46.37
N GLY A 327 25.69 6.59 -45.87
CA GLY A 327 25.47 6.31 -44.45
C GLY A 327 24.22 6.98 -43.83
N PRO A 328 23.98 6.78 -42.53
CA PRO A 328 22.88 7.43 -41.82
C PRO A 328 23.22 8.89 -41.45
N ASP A 329 22.42 9.84 -41.92
CA ASP A 329 22.43 11.23 -41.45
C ASP A 329 21.75 11.33 -40.08
N LEU A 330 22.57 11.39 -39.02
CA LEU A 330 22.11 11.50 -37.63
C LEU A 330 21.52 12.88 -37.30
N GLY A 331 21.72 13.89 -38.15
CA GLY A 331 21.07 15.20 -38.06
C GLY A 331 19.67 15.22 -38.70
N SER A 332 19.27 14.15 -39.40
CA SER A 332 17.97 14.06 -40.02
C SER A 332 16.82 14.06 -39.00
N HIS A 333 15.64 14.50 -39.43
CA HIS A 333 14.43 14.50 -38.61
C HIS A 333 14.07 13.10 -38.08
N ALA A 334 14.25 12.07 -38.91
CA ALA A 334 14.02 10.68 -38.53
C ALA A 334 15.00 10.22 -37.44
N ALA A 335 16.29 10.52 -37.60
CA ALA A 335 17.30 10.18 -36.59
C ALA A 335 17.09 10.95 -35.27
N THR A 336 16.71 12.23 -35.34
CA THR A 336 16.42 13.04 -34.14
C THR A 336 15.24 12.46 -33.36
N LYS A 337 14.17 12.02 -34.05
CA LYS A 337 13.05 11.32 -33.42
C LYS A 337 13.47 9.99 -32.77
N LEU A 338 14.31 9.20 -33.45
CA LEU A 338 14.85 7.96 -32.90
C LEU A 338 15.70 8.21 -31.65
N ILE A 339 16.59 9.20 -31.68
CA ILE A 339 17.44 9.59 -30.55
C ILE A 339 16.60 9.96 -29.34
N ARG A 340 15.55 10.77 -29.54
CA ARG A 340 14.61 11.11 -28.47
C ARG A 340 13.88 9.88 -27.95
N GLN A 341 13.40 9.00 -28.84
CA GLN A 341 12.75 7.75 -28.43
C GLN A 341 13.70 6.84 -27.64
N PHE A 342 14.96 6.72 -28.04
CA PHE A 342 15.98 5.97 -27.29
C PHE A 342 16.24 6.60 -25.93
N SER A 343 16.30 7.93 -25.87
CA SER A 343 16.47 8.69 -24.62
C SER A 343 15.34 8.42 -23.63
N GLU A 344 14.10 8.41 -24.10
CA GLU A 344 12.90 8.09 -23.30
C GLU A 344 12.86 6.60 -22.91
N ALA A 345 13.29 5.71 -23.80
CA ALA A 345 13.25 4.26 -23.58
C ALA A 345 14.33 3.73 -22.61
N LEU A 346 15.42 4.46 -22.37
CA LEU A 346 16.50 4.05 -21.46
C LEU A 346 15.98 3.60 -20.10
N SER A 347 15.17 4.44 -19.44
CA SER A 347 14.65 4.14 -18.12
C SER A 347 13.71 2.92 -18.14
N PHE A 348 12.70 2.94 -19.01
CA PHE A 348 11.72 1.86 -19.08
C PHE A 348 12.32 0.52 -19.50
N TYR A 349 13.29 0.51 -20.42
CA TYR A 349 13.94 -0.72 -20.85
C TYR A 349 14.81 -1.31 -19.74
N LYS A 350 15.51 -0.48 -18.96
CA LYS A 350 16.24 -0.92 -17.75
C LYS A 350 15.29 -1.53 -16.72
N GLN A 351 14.15 -0.89 -16.49
CA GLN A 351 13.10 -1.45 -15.63
C GLN A 351 12.61 -2.79 -16.19
N ALA A 352 12.30 -2.88 -17.49
CA ALA A 352 11.86 -4.12 -18.13
C ALA A 352 12.89 -5.25 -18.00
N LEU A 353 14.20 -4.95 -18.13
CA LEU A 353 15.28 -5.91 -17.87
C LEU A 353 15.23 -6.44 -16.43
N PHE A 354 15.19 -5.55 -15.43
CA PHE A 354 15.11 -5.94 -14.02
C PHE A 354 13.81 -6.69 -13.68
N LEU A 355 12.71 -6.37 -14.36
CA LEU A 355 11.42 -7.01 -14.20
C LEU A 355 11.34 -8.37 -14.91
N GLY A 356 12.28 -8.72 -15.79
CA GLY A 356 12.28 -9.96 -16.57
C GLY A 356 11.42 -9.90 -17.84
N LYS A 357 11.05 -8.71 -18.31
CA LYS A 357 10.19 -8.49 -19.49
C LYS A 357 10.95 -8.30 -20.82
N ALA A 358 12.28 -8.18 -20.77
CA ALA A 358 13.09 -7.85 -21.95
C ALA A 358 13.06 -8.90 -23.08
N GLN A 359 12.84 -10.19 -22.75
CA GLN A 359 12.79 -11.25 -23.76
C GLN A 359 11.57 -11.09 -24.68
N ALA A 360 10.39 -10.81 -24.11
CA ALA A 360 9.17 -10.57 -24.88
C ALA A 360 9.34 -9.35 -25.80
N LEU A 361 9.87 -8.24 -25.27
CA LEU A 361 10.15 -7.02 -26.04
C LEU A 361 11.10 -7.27 -27.22
N SER A 362 12.12 -8.11 -27.03
CA SER A 362 13.04 -8.44 -28.12
C SER A 362 12.48 -9.39 -29.16
N GLN A 363 11.44 -10.17 -28.84
CA GLN A 363 10.72 -10.97 -29.84
C GLN A 363 9.80 -10.09 -30.69
N GLU A 364 9.10 -9.15 -30.06
CA GLU A 364 8.14 -8.27 -30.74
C GLU A 364 8.84 -7.15 -31.52
N PHE A 365 9.87 -6.53 -30.94
CA PHE A 365 10.60 -5.38 -31.49
C PHE A 365 12.06 -5.73 -31.79
N ALA A 366 12.29 -6.81 -32.53
CA ALA A 366 13.62 -7.36 -32.76
C ALA A 366 14.63 -6.37 -33.34
N LEU A 367 14.27 -5.67 -34.44
CA LEU A 367 15.18 -4.71 -35.09
C LEU A 367 15.47 -3.51 -34.18
N TRP A 368 14.44 -2.96 -33.54
CA TRP A 368 14.59 -1.85 -32.60
C TRP A 368 15.51 -2.23 -31.44
N THR A 369 15.27 -3.39 -30.81
CA THR A 369 16.09 -3.85 -29.68
C THR A 369 17.51 -4.22 -30.08
N THR A 370 17.74 -4.67 -31.32
CA THR A 370 19.08 -4.92 -31.87
C THR A 370 19.90 -3.64 -31.95
N CYS A 371 19.30 -2.54 -32.40
CA CYS A 371 19.95 -1.23 -32.43
C CYS A 371 20.08 -0.60 -31.03
N PHE A 372 19.07 -0.78 -30.17
CA PHE A 372 19.03 -0.13 -28.87
C PHE A 372 19.96 -0.75 -27.82
N ARG A 373 20.12 -2.08 -27.80
CA ARG A 373 20.92 -2.78 -26.79
C ARG A 373 22.39 -2.34 -26.75
N PRO A 374 23.10 -2.14 -27.89
CA PRO A 374 24.44 -1.57 -27.89
C PRO A 374 24.50 -0.16 -27.29
N VAL A 375 23.52 0.70 -27.58
CA VAL A 375 23.42 2.04 -26.99
C VAL A 375 23.26 1.96 -25.46
N LEU A 376 22.41 1.06 -24.98
CA LEU A 376 22.24 0.81 -23.55
C LEU A 376 23.53 0.27 -22.91
N ALA A 377 24.26 -0.61 -23.61
CA ALA A 377 25.53 -1.15 -23.13
C ALA A 377 26.60 -0.05 -22.97
N ASP A 378 26.72 0.84 -23.95
CA ASP A 378 27.63 1.99 -23.89
C ASP A 378 27.21 2.99 -22.80
N TYR A 379 25.91 3.21 -22.63
CA TYR A 379 25.38 4.01 -21.52
C TYR A 379 25.76 3.43 -20.15
N GLN A 380 25.61 2.12 -19.96
CA GLN A 380 26.02 1.43 -18.74
C GLN A 380 27.53 1.48 -18.52
N LEU A 381 28.32 1.31 -19.59
CA LEU A 381 29.78 1.43 -19.54
C LEU A 381 30.21 2.85 -19.13
N TYR A 382 29.52 3.88 -19.64
CA TYR A 382 29.73 5.27 -19.22
C TYR A 382 29.47 5.45 -17.73
N LEU A 383 28.33 4.96 -17.22
CA LEU A 383 27.99 5.05 -15.80
C LEU A 383 29.06 4.38 -14.92
N GLN A 384 29.52 3.20 -15.33
CA GLN A 384 30.58 2.46 -14.63
C GLN A 384 31.93 3.21 -14.64
N LYS A 385 32.35 3.75 -15.79
CA LYS A 385 33.62 4.51 -15.92
C LYS A 385 33.61 5.79 -15.10
N GLU A 386 32.49 6.50 -15.09
CA GLU A 386 32.30 7.74 -14.31
C GLU A 386 31.98 7.50 -12.83
N GLN A 387 31.92 6.23 -12.40
CA GLN A 387 31.56 5.79 -11.05
C GLN A 387 30.26 6.47 -10.56
N CYS A 388 29.28 6.54 -11.45
CA CYS A 388 27.99 7.17 -11.19
C CYS A 388 26.85 6.19 -11.49
N ILE A 389 25.65 6.56 -11.08
CA ILE A 389 24.42 5.82 -11.34
C ILE A 389 23.32 6.74 -11.85
N ASP A 390 22.30 6.16 -12.48
CA ASP A 390 21.04 6.85 -12.72
C ASP A 390 19.97 6.48 -11.68
N PHE A 391 18.75 6.98 -11.88
CA PHE A 391 17.64 6.75 -10.96
C PHE A 391 17.18 5.29 -10.92
N ASP A 392 17.25 4.56 -12.03
CA ASP A 392 16.84 3.15 -12.07
C ASP A 392 17.87 2.24 -11.40
N ASP A 393 19.17 2.49 -11.62
CA ASP A 393 20.25 1.81 -10.91
C ASP A 393 20.17 2.04 -9.40
N MET A 394 19.84 3.26 -8.99
CA MET A 394 19.66 3.59 -7.59
C MET A 394 18.55 2.76 -6.93
N ILE A 395 17.37 2.62 -7.55
CA ILE A 395 16.29 1.82 -6.97
C ILE A 395 16.61 0.31 -7.04
N THR A 396 17.11 -0.18 -8.19
CA THR A 396 17.44 -1.61 -8.36
C THR A 396 18.54 -2.08 -7.42
N ARG A 397 19.61 -1.30 -7.23
CA ARG A 397 20.67 -1.59 -6.24
C ARG A 397 20.13 -1.59 -4.82
N ALA A 398 19.30 -0.62 -4.46
CA ALA A 398 18.67 -0.58 -3.14
C ALA A 398 17.80 -1.84 -2.89
N ILE A 399 17.01 -2.27 -3.88
CA ILE A 399 16.25 -3.52 -3.81
C ILE A 399 17.17 -4.71 -3.55
N ASP A 400 18.27 -4.82 -4.31
CA ASP A 400 19.21 -5.92 -4.17
C ASP A 400 19.88 -5.94 -2.79
N TYR A 401 20.27 -4.78 -2.25
CA TYR A 401 20.83 -4.68 -0.90
C TYR A 401 19.87 -5.10 0.20
N VAL A 402 18.61 -4.70 0.09
CA VAL A 402 17.56 -5.10 1.03
C VAL A 402 17.32 -6.61 0.94
N ARG A 403 17.19 -7.17 -0.28
CA ARG A 403 16.91 -8.60 -0.50
C ARG A 403 18.06 -9.51 -0.06
N ARG A 404 19.30 -9.07 -0.23
CA ARG A 404 20.50 -9.81 0.18
C ARG A 404 20.81 -9.68 1.67
N GLY A 405 20.02 -8.89 2.42
CA GLY A 405 20.24 -8.63 3.84
C GLY A 405 21.46 -7.73 4.14
N GLN A 406 22.02 -7.07 3.12
CA GLN A 406 23.14 -6.14 3.29
C GLN A 406 22.68 -4.83 3.93
N PHE A 407 21.44 -4.43 3.68
CA PHE A 407 20.76 -3.37 4.41
C PHE A 407 19.72 -4.00 5.35
N CYS A 408 19.78 -3.71 6.64
CA CYS A 408 18.77 -4.15 7.61
C CYS A 408 17.79 -2.99 7.88
N SER A 409 16.55 -3.13 7.42
CA SER A 409 15.50 -2.14 7.63
C SER A 409 15.15 -2.02 9.11
N PRO A 410 15.27 -0.82 9.72
CA PRO A 410 14.75 -0.60 11.07
C PRO A 410 13.22 -0.47 11.08
N TRP A 411 12.61 -0.24 9.92
CA TRP A 411 11.19 0.09 9.81
C TRP A 411 10.28 -1.14 9.92
N HIS A 412 9.28 -1.03 10.79
CA HIS A 412 8.16 -1.96 10.92
C HIS A 412 6.87 -1.43 10.30
N TYR A 413 6.75 -0.12 10.12
CA TYR A 413 5.58 0.50 9.51
C TYR A 413 6.03 1.34 8.31
N VAL A 414 5.67 0.90 7.11
CA VAL A 414 5.92 1.63 5.87
C VAL A 414 4.61 2.27 5.43
N LEU A 415 4.55 3.59 5.48
CA LEU A 415 3.41 4.40 5.07
C LEU A 415 3.74 5.02 3.70
N VAL A 416 2.89 4.84 2.70
CA VAL A 416 3.15 5.32 1.34
C VAL A 416 1.98 6.19 0.87
N ASP A 417 2.28 7.44 0.51
CA ASP A 417 1.31 8.38 -0.08
C ASP A 417 1.28 8.27 -1.61
N GLU A 418 0.20 8.73 -2.22
CA GLU A 418 -0.03 8.73 -3.68
C GLU A 418 0.25 7.37 -4.34
N PHE A 419 -0.24 6.29 -3.72
CA PHE A 419 0.06 4.92 -4.12
C PHE A 419 -0.36 4.59 -5.56
N GLN A 420 -1.37 5.29 -6.10
CA GLN A 420 -1.82 5.13 -7.48
C GLN A 420 -0.77 5.53 -8.53
N ASP A 421 0.24 6.31 -8.14
CA ASP A 421 1.30 6.74 -9.05
C ASP A 421 2.55 5.86 -8.94
N ILE A 422 2.56 4.85 -8.07
CA ILE A 422 3.75 4.04 -7.83
C ILE A 422 4.11 3.22 -9.08
N SER A 423 5.40 3.18 -9.43
CA SER A 423 5.89 2.29 -10.47
C SER A 423 6.13 0.87 -9.95
N PRO A 424 6.09 -0.16 -10.82
CA PRO A 424 6.36 -1.54 -10.40
C PRO A 424 7.71 -1.72 -9.69
N LEU A 425 8.72 -0.93 -10.09
CA LEU A 425 10.04 -0.98 -9.48
C LEU A 425 10.03 -0.41 -8.05
N ARG A 426 9.35 0.71 -7.82
CA ARG A 426 9.18 1.28 -6.46
C ARG A 426 8.35 0.36 -5.57
N ALA A 427 7.31 -0.25 -6.11
CA ALA A 427 6.53 -1.27 -5.41
C ALA A 427 7.39 -2.49 -5.01
N ARG A 428 8.34 -2.91 -5.85
CA ARG A 428 9.31 -3.97 -5.50
C ARG A 428 10.23 -3.58 -4.34
N LEU A 429 10.63 -2.31 -4.23
CA LEU A 429 11.40 -1.82 -3.07
C LEU A 429 10.58 -1.92 -1.79
N VAL A 430 9.31 -1.47 -1.81
CA VAL A 430 8.40 -1.63 -0.67
C VAL A 430 8.27 -3.11 -0.28
N LYS A 431 8.03 -4.00 -1.25
CA LYS A 431 7.94 -5.46 -0.99
C LYS A 431 9.21 -6.02 -0.37
N ALA A 432 10.39 -5.60 -0.83
CA ALA A 432 11.67 -6.03 -0.29
C ALA A 432 11.81 -5.64 1.19
N LEU A 433 11.45 -4.39 1.55
CA LEU A 433 11.47 -3.91 2.94
C LEU A 433 10.49 -4.69 3.83
N LEU A 434 9.28 -4.95 3.33
CA LEU A 434 8.26 -5.71 4.06
C LEU A 434 8.67 -7.17 4.28
N ALA A 435 9.39 -7.78 3.33
CA ALA A 435 9.78 -9.19 3.39
C ALA A 435 10.91 -9.48 4.38
N GLN A 436 11.62 -8.46 4.90
CA GLN A 436 12.68 -8.68 5.88
C GLN A 436 12.18 -9.16 7.24
N ASN A 437 10.92 -8.85 7.59
CA ASN A 437 10.33 -9.25 8.86
C ASN A 437 8.81 -9.35 8.73
N ASP A 438 8.23 -10.48 9.13
CA ASP A 438 6.79 -10.72 9.11
C ASP A 438 5.98 -9.78 10.03
N LYS A 439 6.65 -8.94 10.84
CA LYS A 439 6.07 -7.85 11.62
C LYS A 439 5.88 -6.56 10.84
N ASN A 440 6.46 -6.46 9.65
CA ASN A 440 6.41 -5.24 8.87
C ASN A 440 5.02 -5.06 8.22
N ALA A 441 4.43 -3.89 8.41
CA ALA A 441 3.13 -3.50 7.92
C ALA A 441 3.22 -2.41 6.84
N LEU A 442 2.29 -2.44 5.89
CA LEU A 442 2.12 -1.45 4.84
C LEU A 442 0.79 -0.71 5.04
N PHE A 443 0.86 0.61 5.06
CA PHE A 443 -0.31 1.48 4.95
C PHE A 443 -0.14 2.36 3.71
N ALA A 444 -0.87 2.02 2.65
CA ALA A 444 -0.88 2.76 1.40
C ALA A 444 -2.09 3.69 1.37
N VAL A 445 -1.90 4.93 0.91
CA VAL A 445 -2.99 5.87 0.63
C VAL A 445 -2.99 6.16 -0.85
N GLY A 446 -4.15 6.05 -1.50
CA GLY A 446 -4.25 6.25 -2.93
C GLY A 446 -5.62 6.71 -3.42
N ASP A 447 -5.62 7.26 -4.62
CA ASP A 447 -6.80 7.71 -5.34
C ASP A 447 -6.68 7.35 -6.82
N ASP A 448 -7.26 6.23 -7.23
CA ASP A 448 -7.29 5.79 -8.63
C ASP A 448 -7.90 6.85 -9.56
N TRP A 449 -8.81 7.72 -9.08
CA TRP A 449 -9.37 8.82 -9.87
C TRP A 449 -8.33 9.88 -10.26
N GLN A 450 -7.17 9.90 -9.58
CA GLN A 450 -6.09 10.86 -9.81
C GLN A 450 -4.83 10.20 -10.41
N ALA A 451 -4.89 8.95 -10.87
CA ALA A 451 -3.77 8.25 -11.51
C ALA A 451 -3.51 8.79 -12.93
N ILE A 452 -2.56 9.72 -13.07
CA ILE A 452 -2.29 10.45 -14.32
C ILE A 452 -0.80 10.49 -14.70
N TYR A 453 -0.02 9.55 -14.16
CA TYR A 453 1.44 9.52 -14.32
C TYR A 453 1.91 8.24 -15.00
N ARG A 454 1.06 7.60 -15.83
CA ARG A 454 1.43 6.37 -16.55
C ARG A 454 2.59 6.62 -17.49
N PHE A 455 2.62 7.77 -18.16
CA PHE A 455 3.73 8.18 -19.03
C PHE A 455 5.08 8.24 -18.31
N SER A 456 5.11 8.30 -16.97
CA SER A 456 6.31 8.24 -16.14
C SER A 456 6.55 6.88 -15.47
N GLY A 457 5.74 5.87 -15.83
CA GLY A 457 5.83 4.50 -15.32
C GLY A 457 4.92 4.18 -14.14
N GLY A 458 4.01 5.09 -13.75
CA GLY A 458 3.02 4.83 -12.71
C GLY A 458 2.01 3.77 -13.18
N ASP A 459 1.72 2.79 -12.33
CA ASP A 459 0.83 1.67 -12.65
C ASP A 459 -0.39 1.69 -11.71
N VAL A 460 -1.53 2.14 -12.22
CA VAL A 460 -2.77 2.26 -11.45
C VAL A 460 -3.24 0.91 -10.89
N SER A 461 -2.85 -0.21 -11.52
CA SER A 461 -3.16 -1.56 -11.03
C SER A 461 -2.54 -1.85 -9.66
N MET A 462 -1.45 -1.16 -9.30
CA MET A 462 -0.86 -1.24 -7.96
C MET A 462 -1.86 -0.84 -6.86
N THR A 463 -2.81 0.05 -7.19
CA THR A 463 -3.90 0.47 -6.30
C THR A 463 -5.18 -0.31 -6.55
N THR A 464 -5.63 -0.46 -7.80
CA THR A 464 -6.92 -1.12 -8.08
C THR A 464 -6.88 -2.63 -7.82
N HIS A 465 -5.73 -3.28 -8.05
CA HIS A 465 -5.48 -4.69 -7.78
C HIS A 465 -4.51 -4.89 -6.61
N PHE A 466 -4.62 -4.03 -5.58
CA PHE A 466 -3.68 -4.00 -4.45
C PHE A 466 -3.49 -5.38 -3.78
N ALA A 467 -4.56 -6.15 -3.62
CA ALA A 467 -4.51 -7.47 -2.99
C ALA A 467 -3.69 -8.48 -3.81
N ASP A 468 -3.75 -8.41 -5.14
CA ASP A 468 -2.96 -9.28 -6.03
C ASP A 468 -1.46 -8.97 -5.93
N HIS A 469 -1.14 -7.70 -5.68
CA HIS A 469 0.24 -7.26 -5.55
C HIS A 469 0.81 -7.45 -4.15
N PHE A 470 0.07 -7.15 -3.08
CA PHE A 470 0.59 -7.07 -1.71
C PHE A 470 0.02 -8.14 -0.76
N GLY A 471 -0.88 -8.99 -1.24
CA GLY A 471 -1.59 -10.00 -0.47
C GLY A 471 -2.88 -9.47 0.15
N GLN A 472 -3.57 -10.31 0.91
CA GLN A 472 -4.83 -9.95 1.58
C GLN A 472 -4.66 -8.64 2.38
N ALA A 473 -5.55 -7.68 2.11
CA ALA A 473 -5.47 -6.34 2.65
C ALA A 473 -6.82 -5.83 3.15
N THR A 474 -6.77 -4.98 4.16
CA THR A 474 -7.93 -4.23 4.63
C THR A 474 -8.04 -2.95 3.82
N ILE A 475 -9.11 -2.83 3.04
CA ILE A 475 -9.42 -1.63 2.26
C ILE A 475 -10.37 -0.76 3.07
N GLN A 476 -9.98 0.49 3.29
CA GLN A 476 -10.81 1.51 3.93
C GLN A 476 -11.00 2.68 2.98
N GLN A 477 -12.03 3.48 3.20
CA GLN A 477 -12.31 4.65 2.37
C GLN A 477 -12.57 5.87 3.25
N LEU A 478 -12.09 7.03 2.82
CA LEU A 478 -12.52 8.31 3.36
C LEU A 478 -13.84 8.73 2.71
N ASP A 479 -14.75 9.25 3.53
CA ASP A 479 -16.16 9.48 3.20
C ASP A 479 -16.53 10.97 3.17
N MET A 480 -15.60 11.87 3.46
CA MET A 480 -15.87 13.31 3.49
C MET A 480 -14.76 14.11 2.81
N THR A 481 -15.13 15.01 1.89
CA THR A 481 -14.26 16.01 1.29
C THR A 481 -14.53 17.39 1.87
N PHE A 482 -13.46 18.16 2.07
CA PHE A 482 -13.50 19.52 2.62
C PHE A 482 -13.18 20.58 1.57
N ARG A 483 -12.89 20.17 0.33
CA ARG A 483 -12.41 21.07 -0.72
C ARG A 483 -13.56 21.81 -1.40
N TYR A 484 -14.47 21.05 -2.00
CA TYR A 484 -15.53 21.55 -2.88
C TYR A 484 -16.91 21.06 -2.45
N SER A 485 -17.95 21.64 -3.03
CA SER A 485 -19.35 21.35 -2.70
C SER A 485 -19.83 20.00 -3.25
N GLN A 486 -20.97 19.52 -2.73
CA GLN A 486 -21.58 18.26 -3.15
C GLN A 486 -21.89 18.25 -4.66
N GLN A 487 -22.38 19.37 -5.21
CA GLN A 487 -22.69 19.47 -6.63
C GLN A 487 -21.46 19.18 -7.52
N LEU A 488 -20.30 19.76 -7.22
CA LEU A 488 -19.08 19.49 -8.01
C LEU A 488 -18.56 18.07 -7.78
N LEU A 489 -18.72 17.54 -6.56
CA LEU A 489 -18.37 16.16 -6.25
C LEU A 489 -19.19 15.18 -7.09
N ASP A 490 -20.51 15.36 -7.15
CA ASP A 490 -21.42 14.48 -7.86
C ASP A 490 -21.08 14.48 -9.36
N ILE A 491 -21.03 15.66 -9.99
CA ILE A 491 -20.68 15.82 -11.41
C ILE A 491 -19.33 15.18 -11.73
N ALA A 492 -18.29 15.51 -10.96
CA ALA A 492 -16.94 15.03 -11.26
C ALA A 492 -16.79 13.52 -10.99
N SER A 493 -17.42 13.01 -9.93
CA SER A 493 -17.38 11.58 -9.58
C SER A 493 -18.15 10.73 -10.59
N GLU A 494 -19.32 11.17 -11.04
CA GLU A 494 -20.11 10.49 -12.05
C GLU A 494 -19.40 10.49 -13.40
N PHE A 495 -18.82 11.63 -13.81
CA PHE A 495 -17.98 11.73 -15.01
C PHE A 495 -16.81 10.73 -14.98
N VAL A 496 -16.02 10.70 -13.89
CA VAL A 496 -14.86 9.80 -13.85
C VAL A 496 -15.27 8.33 -13.75
N CYS A 497 -16.40 8.02 -13.10
CA CYS A 497 -16.93 6.67 -12.91
C CYS A 497 -17.74 6.14 -14.10
N GLN A 498 -17.94 6.91 -15.18
CA GLN A 498 -18.36 6.34 -16.47
C GLN A 498 -17.37 5.26 -16.96
N ASN A 499 -16.12 5.29 -16.49
CA ASN A 499 -15.24 4.13 -16.55
C ASN A 499 -15.60 3.15 -15.41
N PRO A 500 -16.20 1.98 -15.73
CA PRO A 500 -16.68 1.03 -14.72
C PRO A 500 -15.55 0.34 -13.94
N ASN A 501 -14.30 0.48 -14.39
CA ASN A 501 -13.13 -0.08 -13.70
C ASN A 501 -12.63 0.82 -12.55
N GLN A 502 -13.17 2.03 -12.41
CA GLN A 502 -12.80 2.91 -11.30
C GLN A 502 -13.38 2.39 -9.99
N LEU A 503 -12.62 2.55 -8.91
CA LEU A 503 -13.08 2.22 -7.57
C LEU A 503 -14.16 3.22 -7.18
N VAL A 504 -15.37 2.72 -6.94
CA VAL A 504 -16.50 3.53 -6.51
C VAL A 504 -16.25 3.99 -5.07
N LYS A 505 -16.18 5.31 -4.87
CA LYS A 505 -16.00 5.94 -3.57
C LYS A 505 -17.30 6.59 -3.12
N ARG A 506 -17.80 6.25 -1.94
CA ARG A 506 -18.93 6.93 -1.30
C ARG A 506 -18.42 8.14 -0.52
N VAL A 507 -18.49 9.34 -1.11
CA VAL A 507 -17.95 10.56 -0.52
C VAL A 507 -19.05 11.62 -0.43
N ASN A 508 -19.08 12.36 0.67
CA ASN A 508 -19.93 13.54 0.86
C ASN A 508 -19.07 14.80 0.97
N ALA A 509 -19.60 15.95 0.59
CA ALA A 509 -18.97 17.24 0.82
C ALA A 509 -19.38 17.83 2.17
N SER A 510 -18.43 18.46 2.89
CA SER A 510 -18.75 19.19 4.11
C SER A 510 -19.51 20.50 3.85
N ASN A 511 -19.44 21.02 2.62
CA ASN A 511 -19.91 22.34 2.27
C ASN A 511 -21.13 22.24 1.35
N VAL A 512 -22.17 23.00 1.67
CA VAL A 512 -23.32 23.22 0.79
C VAL A 512 -23.00 24.39 -0.14
N ALA A 513 -23.21 24.22 -1.44
CA ALA A 513 -22.96 25.27 -2.43
C ALA A 513 -23.93 26.44 -2.23
N THR A 514 -23.43 27.67 -2.18
CA THR A 514 -24.25 28.90 -2.17
C THR A 514 -24.44 29.48 -3.58
N SER A 515 -23.66 29.01 -4.54
CA SER A 515 -23.70 29.34 -5.95
C SER A 515 -23.39 28.08 -6.78
N PRO A 516 -23.68 28.06 -8.09
CA PRO A 516 -23.36 26.90 -8.92
C PRO A 516 -21.87 26.57 -8.85
N ALA A 517 -21.54 25.33 -8.52
CA ALA A 517 -20.15 24.91 -8.33
C ALA A 517 -19.41 24.71 -9.66
N LEU A 518 -20.17 24.50 -10.74
CA LEU A 518 -19.68 24.42 -12.11
C LEU A 518 -20.48 25.39 -13.00
N VAL A 519 -19.79 26.20 -13.79
CA VAL A 519 -20.40 27.15 -14.74
C VAL A 519 -19.73 27.03 -16.10
N ALA A 520 -20.51 26.98 -17.17
CA ALA A 520 -20.01 27.11 -18.54
C ALA A 520 -20.24 28.50 -19.09
N ARG A 521 -19.24 29.03 -19.82
CA ARG A 521 -19.32 30.30 -20.54
C ARG A 521 -18.73 30.15 -21.94
N PRO A 522 -19.22 30.88 -22.96
CA PRO A 522 -18.62 30.87 -24.28
C PRO A 522 -17.17 31.37 -24.24
N ASP A 523 -16.28 30.69 -24.94
CA ASP A 523 -14.89 31.11 -25.13
C ASP A 523 -14.83 32.28 -26.13
N SER A 524 -14.87 33.50 -25.59
CA SER A 524 -14.81 34.76 -26.35
C SER A 524 -13.61 35.60 -25.91
N ASN A 525 -13.21 36.61 -26.70
CA ASN A 525 -12.01 37.40 -26.44
C ASN A 525 -11.96 38.03 -25.02
N ASP A 526 -13.10 38.42 -24.46
CA ASP A 526 -13.20 39.01 -23.12
C ASP A 526 -13.59 38.01 -22.02
N ALA A 527 -13.70 36.71 -22.35
CA ALA A 527 -14.20 35.68 -21.44
C ALA A 527 -13.35 35.55 -20.17
N LEU A 528 -12.03 35.68 -20.27
CA LEU A 528 -11.14 35.65 -19.10
C LEU A 528 -11.48 36.77 -18.11
N SER A 529 -11.51 38.02 -18.59
CA SER A 529 -11.75 39.19 -17.72
C SER A 529 -13.15 39.17 -17.11
N THR A 530 -14.17 38.87 -17.92
CA THR A 530 -15.57 38.82 -17.46
C THR A 530 -15.85 37.66 -16.50
N THR A 531 -15.10 36.56 -16.61
CA THR A 531 -15.19 35.44 -15.66
C THR A 531 -14.50 35.78 -14.34
N ILE A 532 -13.34 36.46 -14.37
CA ILE A 532 -12.68 36.94 -13.15
C ILE A 532 -13.57 37.94 -12.40
N GLU A 533 -14.22 38.86 -13.12
CA GLU A 533 -15.19 39.79 -12.53
C GLU A 533 -16.34 39.03 -11.84
N ALA A 534 -16.91 38.02 -12.50
CA ALA A 534 -17.96 37.21 -11.90
C ALA A 534 -17.50 36.41 -10.67
N PHE A 535 -16.25 35.93 -10.62
CA PHE A 535 -15.71 35.30 -9.42
C PHE A 535 -15.54 36.30 -8.27
N LEU A 536 -15.16 37.54 -8.58
CA LEU A 536 -15.05 38.61 -7.58
C LEU A 536 -16.40 39.04 -7.01
N ASP A 537 -17.49 38.85 -7.76
CA ASP A 537 -18.85 39.08 -7.24
C ASP A 537 -19.28 38.01 -6.21
N LEU A 538 -18.65 36.83 -6.24
CA LEU A 538 -18.95 35.73 -5.32
C LEU A 538 -18.23 35.85 -3.97
N THR A 539 -17.18 36.68 -3.86
CA THR A 539 -16.44 36.87 -2.62
C THR A 539 -15.91 38.28 -2.47
N ALA A 540 -16.07 38.85 -1.28
CA ALA A 540 -15.51 40.16 -0.92
C ALA A 540 -14.04 40.09 -0.48
N GLU A 541 -13.51 38.89 -0.20
CA GLU A 541 -12.14 38.69 0.26
C GLU A 541 -11.14 38.57 -0.92
N PRO A 542 -9.83 38.75 -0.70
CA PRO A 542 -8.82 38.34 -1.66
C PRO A 542 -8.91 36.84 -1.93
N CYS A 543 -8.85 36.45 -3.19
CA CYS A 543 -9.03 35.06 -3.60
C CYS A 543 -7.92 34.56 -4.53
N SER A 544 -7.87 33.26 -4.72
CA SER A 544 -6.94 32.58 -5.60
C SER A 544 -7.65 32.01 -6.84
N LEU A 545 -7.00 32.10 -8.00
CA LEU A 545 -7.50 31.60 -9.26
C LEU A 545 -6.46 30.73 -9.95
N LEU A 546 -6.87 29.50 -10.31
CA LEU A 546 -6.13 28.64 -11.23
C LEU A 546 -6.69 28.74 -12.65
N ILE A 547 -5.87 29.19 -13.59
CA ILE A 547 -6.16 29.09 -15.02
C ILE A 547 -5.52 27.79 -15.53
N LEU A 548 -6.35 26.89 -16.05
CA LEU A 548 -5.98 25.53 -16.35
C LEU A 548 -6.19 25.20 -17.82
N ALA A 549 -5.23 24.52 -18.44
CA ALA A 549 -5.40 23.99 -19.79
C ALA A 549 -4.70 22.64 -19.96
N ARG A 550 -5.10 21.84 -20.94
CA ARG A 550 -4.44 20.55 -21.21
C ARG A 550 -2.98 20.72 -21.66
N ASN A 551 -2.70 21.75 -22.46
CA ASN A 551 -1.41 21.99 -23.09
C ASN A 551 -0.99 23.46 -22.89
N HIS A 552 0.32 23.70 -22.77
CA HIS A 552 0.88 25.05 -22.56
C HIS A 552 0.46 26.06 -23.62
N LYS A 553 0.24 25.63 -24.87
CA LYS A 553 -0.19 26.50 -25.98
C LYS A 553 -1.52 27.23 -25.75
N PHE A 554 -2.35 26.72 -24.84
CA PHE A 554 -3.66 27.30 -24.51
C PHE A 554 -3.63 28.11 -23.21
N LEU A 555 -2.49 28.15 -22.50
CA LEU A 555 -2.35 28.97 -21.33
C LEU A 555 -2.05 30.41 -21.74
N PRO A 556 -2.55 31.40 -20.98
CA PRO A 556 -2.19 32.80 -21.20
C PRO A 556 -0.68 32.99 -21.03
N SER A 557 -0.13 33.89 -21.84
CA SER A 557 1.25 34.32 -21.76
C SER A 557 1.56 35.01 -20.43
N SER A 558 2.83 35.09 -20.06
CA SER A 558 3.25 35.80 -18.83
C SER A 558 2.87 37.28 -18.85
N GLU A 559 2.81 37.91 -20.02
CA GLU A 559 2.38 39.29 -20.19
C GLU A 559 0.87 39.45 -19.91
N GLU A 560 0.05 38.56 -20.46
CA GLU A 560 -1.41 38.54 -20.20
C GLU A 560 -1.72 38.28 -18.73
N ILE A 561 -1.03 37.33 -18.09
CA ILE A 561 -1.19 37.06 -16.65
C ILE A 561 -0.82 38.30 -15.83
N SER A 562 0.26 39.00 -16.20
CA SER A 562 0.69 40.22 -15.50
C SER A 562 -0.33 41.35 -15.67
N SER A 563 -0.89 41.51 -16.88
CA SER A 563 -1.96 42.48 -17.16
C SER A 563 -3.22 42.18 -16.34
N LEU A 564 -3.66 40.92 -16.30
CA LEU A 564 -4.80 40.49 -15.50
C LEU A 564 -4.57 40.70 -14.01
N ALA A 565 -3.37 40.40 -13.51
CA ALA A 565 -3.02 40.61 -12.10
C ALA A 565 -3.01 42.10 -11.71
N GLN A 566 -2.59 42.99 -12.62
CA GLN A 566 -2.67 44.45 -12.42
C GLN A 566 -4.11 44.95 -12.42
N ARG A 567 -4.95 44.42 -13.33
CA ARG A 567 -6.38 44.78 -13.42
C ARG A 567 -7.17 44.27 -12.22
N PHE A 568 -6.84 43.08 -11.71
CA PHE A 568 -7.55 42.40 -10.61
C PHE A 568 -6.62 42.15 -9.41
N PRO A 569 -6.20 43.20 -8.67
CA PRO A 569 -5.21 43.08 -7.58
C PRO A 569 -5.70 42.23 -6.40
N ARG A 570 -7.00 41.96 -6.31
CA ARG A 570 -7.60 41.06 -5.31
C ARG A 570 -7.44 39.57 -5.63
N VAL A 571 -7.03 39.22 -6.84
CA VAL A 571 -6.96 37.83 -7.32
C VAL A 571 -5.51 37.41 -7.51
N ARG A 572 -5.10 36.37 -6.80
CA ARG A 572 -3.81 35.71 -7.07
C ARG A 572 -3.98 34.70 -8.20
N ILE A 573 -3.58 35.08 -9.40
CA ILE A 573 -3.70 34.28 -10.62
C ILE A 573 -2.50 33.35 -10.78
N THR A 574 -2.72 32.09 -11.11
CA THR A 574 -1.67 31.14 -11.48
C THR A 574 -2.14 30.28 -12.64
N ALA A 575 -1.34 30.19 -13.71
CA ALA A 575 -1.65 29.38 -14.88
C ALA A 575 -0.86 28.06 -14.85
N LEU A 576 -1.55 26.92 -14.98
CA LEU A 576 -0.95 25.58 -14.91
C LEU A 576 -1.56 24.66 -15.97
N THR A 577 -0.81 23.67 -16.42
CA THR A 577 -1.41 22.56 -17.17
C THR A 577 -2.26 21.69 -16.24
N PHE A 578 -3.18 20.88 -16.80
CA PHE A 578 -3.95 19.92 -16.00
C PHE A 578 -3.05 18.99 -15.16
N HIS A 579 -1.93 18.54 -15.73
CA HIS A 579 -0.93 17.74 -15.01
C HIS A 579 -0.27 18.55 -13.88
N GLY A 580 0.13 19.79 -14.16
CA GLY A 580 0.76 20.68 -13.18
C GLY A 580 -0.17 21.11 -12.04
N ALA A 581 -1.48 21.02 -12.25
CA ALA A 581 -2.48 21.34 -11.23
C ALA A 581 -2.72 20.22 -10.21
N LYS A 582 -2.20 19.00 -10.43
CA LYS A 582 -2.31 17.90 -9.47
C LYS A 582 -1.68 18.30 -8.13
N GLY A 583 -2.38 18.00 -7.04
CA GLY A 583 -2.01 18.42 -5.68
C GLY A 583 -2.23 19.92 -5.37
N LYS A 584 -2.51 20.77 -6.37
CA LYS A 584 -2.82 22.20 -6.14
C LYS A 584 -4.33 22.40 -5.95
N GLU A 585 -4.70 23.54 -5.38
CA GLU A 585 -6.07 24.00 -5.20
C GLU A 585 -6.12 25.54 -5.16
N ALA A 586 -7.28 26.09 -5.47
CA ALA A 586 -7.57 27.53 -5.35
C ALA A 586 -9.06 27.74 -5.07
N ASP A 587 -9.43 28.97 -4.75
CA ASP A 587 -10.83 29.33 -4.52
C ASP A 587 -11.64 29.15 -5.80
N PHE A 588 -11.07 29.58 -6.93
CA PHE A 588 -11.66 29.46 -8.26
C PHE A 588 -10.75 28.72 -9.23
N SER A 589 -11.34 28.03 -10.21
CA SER A 589 -10.61 27.49 -11.35
C SER A 589 -11.30 27.83 -12.67
N LEU A 590 -10.51 28.06 -13.71
CA LEU A 590 -10.97 28.43 -15.04
C LEU A 590 -10.26 27.53 -16.06
N LEU A 591 -11.02 26.72 -16.80
CA LEU A 591 -10.48 25.75 -17.74
C LEU A 591 -10.59 26.28 -19.18
N LEU A 592 -9.47 26.17 -19.93
CA LEU A 592 -9.25 26.70 -21.27
C LEU A 592 -8.89 25.61 -22.28
N GLY A 593 -9.05 25.93 -23.57
CA GLY A 593 -8.60 25.07 -24.68
C GLY A 593 -9.37 23.76 -24.77
N LEU A 594 -10.66 23.79 -24.44
CA LEU A 594 -11.54 22.63 -24.30
C LEU A 594 -12.14 22.17 -25.63
N HIS A 595 -11.33 22.19 -26.69
CA HIS A 595 -11.74 21.84 -28.06
C HIS A 595 -11.73 20.32 -28.29
N GLN A 596 -12.49 19.87 -29.28
CA GLN A 596 -12.37 18.52 -29.81
C GLN A 596 -10.90 18.20 -30.19
N GLY A 597 -10.40 17.04 -29.75
CA GLY A 597 -9.02 16.59 -29.99
C GLY A 597 -7.96 17.22 -29.07
N SER A 598 -8.32 18.22 -28.25
CA SER A 598 -7.45 18.75 -27.19
C SER A 598 -7.73 18.07 -25.85
N VAL A 599 -9.00 17.78 -25.55
CA VAL A 599 -9.43 17.02 -24.38
C VAL A 599 -10.47 16.01 -24.87
N PRO A 600 -10.25 14.69 -24.79
CA PRO A 600 -8.98 14.04 -24.50
C PRO A 600 -7.93 14.33 -25.59
N ALA A 601 -6.66 14.44 -25.18
CA ALA A 601 -5.55 14.51 -26.13
C ALA A 601 -5.23 13.10 -26.66
N ARG A 602 -5.36 12.89 -27.97
CA ARG A 602 -5.01 11.62 -28.62
C ARG A 602 -3.52 11.53 -28.93
N ALA A 603 -2.68 11.33 -27.91
CA ALA A 603 -1.26 11.05 -28.12
C ALA A 603 -1.09 9.60 -28.59
N HIS A 604 -0.50 9.39 -29.78
CA HIS A 604 -0.08 8.06 -30.23
C HIS A 604 1.41 7.92 -29.88
N ASN A 605 1.71 7.18 -28.82
CA ASN A 605 3.06 6.71 -28.56
C ASN A 605 3.49 5.76 -29.68
N ALA A 606 4.80 5.68 -29.94
CA ALA A 606 5.30 4.60 -30.78
C ALA A 606 5.03 3.24 -30.12
N ALA A 607 4.79 2.19 -30.92
CA ALA A 607 4.40 0.87 -30.42
C ALA A 607 5.38 0.32 -29.35
N ILE A 608 6.69 0.49 -29.55
CA ILE A 608 7.70 0.09 -28.56
C ILE A 608 7.62 0.89 -27.27
N THR A 609 7.35 2.19 -27.34
CA THR A 609 7.20 3.05 -26.15
C THR A 609 5.97 2.60 -25.36
N GLU A 610 4.88 2.29 -26.05
CA GLU A 610 3.66 1.79 -25.43
C GLU A 610 3.88 0.42 -24.75
N ALA A 611 4.61 -0.50 -25.39
CA ALA A 611 4.95 -1.81 -24.84
C ALA A 611 5.90 -1.75 -23.62
N LEU A 612 6.62 -0.64 -23.45
CA LEU A 612 7.52 -0.39 -22.32
C LEU A 612 6.81 0.21 -21.09
N LEU A 613 5.67 0.88 -21.30
CA LEU A 613 4.86 1.45 -20.23
C LEU A 613 4.00 0.37 -19.54
N PRO A 614 3.48 0.62 -18.32
CA PRO A 614 2.45 -0.22 -17.72
C PRO A 614 1.26 -0.41 -18.65
N GLU A 615 0.53 -1.53 -18.57
CA GLU A 615 -0.58 -1.81 -19.50
C GLU A 615 -1.61 -0.68 -19.50
N SER A 616 -2.04 -0.26 -20.69
CA SER A 616 -3.12 0.72 -20.82
C SER A 616 -4.45 0.10 -20.42
N GLU A 617 -5.32 0.88 -19.79
CA GLU A 617 -6.68 0.42 -19.51
C GLU A 617 -7.50 0.23 -20.79
N LEU A 618 -8.41 -0.74 -20.76
CA LEU A 618 -9.31 -1.05 -21.88
C LEU A 618 -10.35 0.04 -22.14
N TYR A 619 -10.66 0.86 -21.12
CA TYR A 619 -11.65 1.91 -21.26
C TYR A 619 -11.07 3.09 -22.08
N PRO A 620 -11.78 3.59 -23.11
CA PRO A 620 -11.29 4.65 -23.97
C PRO A 620 -10.92 5.91 -23.19
N ASP A 621 -9.74 6.46 -23.48
CA ASP A 621 -9.24 7.72 -22.91
C ASP A 621 -9.27 7.76 -21.36
N ALA A 622 -9.13 6.61 -20.69
CA ALA A 622 -9.27 6.48 -19.23
C ALA A 622 -8.37 7.44 -18.44
N GLU A 623 -7.11 7.57 -18.83
CA GLU A 623 -6.16 8.48 -18.19
C GLU A 623 -6.50 9.96 -18.44
N GLU A 624 -6.92 10.30 -19.65
CA GLU A 624 -7.35 11.68 -19.98
C GLU A 624 -8.65 12.05 -19.25
N ARG A 625 -9.55 11.09 -19.02
CA ARG A 625 -10.75 11.28 -18.18
C ARG A 625 -10.37 11.58 -16.74
N ARG A 626 -9.41 10.85 -16.15
CA ARG A 626 -8.86 11.17 -14.82
C ARG A 626 -8.14 12.51 -14.78
N LEU A 627 -7.41 12.85 -15.83
CA LEU A 627 -6.75 14.14 -15.95
C LEU A 627 -7.77 15.29 -15.98
N PHE A 628 -8.88 15.12 -16.69
CA PHE A 628 -9.96 16.09 -16.70
C PHE A 628 -10.68 16.16 -15.34
N TYR A 629 -10.92 15.02 -14.67
CA TYR A 629 -11.39 14.98 -13.29
C TYR A 629 -10.48 15.77 -12.33
N VAL A 630 -9.15 15.61 -12.47
CA VAL A 630 -8.18 16.42 -11.70
C VAL A 630 -8.41 17.90 -11.98
N ALA A 631 -8.53 18.33 -13.24
CA ALA A 631 -8.76 19.73 -13.58
C ALA A 631 -10.09 20.29 -12.99
N LEU A 632 -11.18 19.53 -13.06
CA LEU A 632 -12.49 19.93 -12.53
C LEU A 632 -12.47 20.16 -11.00
N THR A 633 -11.69 19.36 -10.28
CA THR A 633 -11.68 19.27 -8.80
C THR A 633 -10.63 20.16 -8.12
N ARG A 634 -10.15 21.21 -8.80
CA ARG A 634 -9.14 22.15 -8.26
C ARG A 634 -9.73 23.33 -7.51
N ALA A 635 -10.95 23.75 -7.85
CA ALA A 635 -11.63 24.86 -7.19
C ALA A 635 -12.24 24.45 -5.85
N ARG A 636 -12.27 25.38 -4.91
CA ARG A 636 -13.02 25.24 -3.64
C ARG A 636 -14.43 25.79 -3.74
N LEU A 637 -14.61 26.89 -4.47
CA LEU A 637 -15.88 27.61 -4.61
C LEU A 637 -16.55 27.32 -5.95
N GLN A 638 -15.88 27.62 -7.06
CA GLN A 638 -16.48 27.48 -8.40
C GLN A 638 -15.43 27.15 -9.47
N THR A 639 -15.78 26.21 -10.34
CA THR A 639 -15.04 25.88 -11.58
C THR A 639 -15.80 26.47 -12.77
N CYS A 640 -15.10 27.22 -13.63
CA CYS A 640 -15.66 27.71 -14.88
C CYS A 640 -15.02 27.01 -16.09
N LEU A 641 -15.85 26.55 -17.02
CA LEU A 641 -15.44 26.00 -18.30
C LEU A 641 -15.62 27.07 -19.38
N LEU A 642 -14.55 27.47 -20.07
CA LEU A 642 -14.68 28.24 -21.30
C LEU A 642 -14.92 27.28 -22.46
N VAL A 643 -16.14 27.30 -22.97
CA VAL A 643 -16.67 26.38 -23.96
C VAL A 643 -16.44 26.99 -25.35
N PRO A 644 -15.60 26.36 -26.20
CA PRO A 644 -15.40 26.83 -27.56
C PRO A 644 -16.55 26.45 -28.48
N GLU A 645 -16.56 26.99 -29.71
CA GLU A 645 -17.59 26.67 -30.73
C GLU A 645 -17.68 25.16 -31.05
N GLU A 646 -16.54 24.47 -31.09
CA GLU A 646 -16.44 23.02 -31.26
C GLU A 646 -15.94 22.38 -29.95
N PRO A 647 -16.85 22.09 -29.00
CA PRO A 647 -16.48 21.60 -27.68
C PRO A 647 -15.94 20.17 -27.71
N SER A 648 -15.12 19.87 -26.70
CA SER A 648 -14.71 18.51 -26.38
C SER A 648 -15.91 17.63 -25.98
N PRO A 649 -15.91 16.33 -26.34
CA PRO A 649 -16.95 15.39 -25.88
C PRO A 649 -17.02 15.26 -24.35
N PHE A 650 -15.91 15.51 -23.63
CA PHE A 650 -15.93 15.51 -22.16
C PHE A 650 -16.71 16.70 -21.60
N ILE A 651 -16.79 17.81 -22.32
CA ILE A 651 -17.58 18.98 -21.92
C ILE A 651 -19.06 18.70 -22.11
N GLU A 652 -19.44 18.13 -23.25
CA GLU A 652 -20.83 17.74 -23.50
C GLU A 652 -21.33 16.78 -22.41
N GLU A 653 -20.53 15.79 -22.06
CA GLU A 653 -20.84 14.82 -21.00
C GLU A 653 -20.99 15.50 -19.63
N VAL A 654 -20.03 16.35 -19.23
CA VAL A 654 -20.08 17.05 -17.95
C VAL A 654 -21.24 18.04 -17.86
N LEU A 655 -21.58 18.72 -18.95
CA LEU A 655 -22.72 19.64 -18.99
C LEU A 655 -24.06 18.90 -18.94
N ALA A 656 -24.17 17.73 -19.57
CA ALA A 656 -25.35 16.88 -19.45
C ALA A 656 -25.58 16.48 -17.97
N LEU A 657 -24.54 16.00 -17.29
CA LEU A 657 -24.59 15.66 -15.86
C LEU A 657 -24.97 16.86 -14.99
N ALA A 658 -24.45 18.05 -15.32
CA ALA A 658 -24.78 19.27 -14.59
C ALA A 658 -26.23 19.74 -14.77
N THR A 659 -26.92 19.31 -15.84
CA THR A 659 -28.34 19.62 -16.08
C THR A 659 -29.31 18.61 -15.47
N GLU A 660 -28.85 17.40 -15.14
CA GLU A 660 -29.67 16.34 -14.53
C GLU A 660 -29.77 16.47 -13.00
N LEU A 661 -28.83 17.20 -12.37
CA LEU A 661 -28.75 17.51 -10.94
C LEU A 661 -29.38 18.87 -10.61
#